data_AF-A0A0D2EY86-F1
#
_entry.id   AF-A0A0D2EY86-F1
#
_cell.length_a   1.000
_cell.length_b   1.000
_cell.length_c   1.000
_cell.angle_alpha   90.00
_cell.angle_beta   90.00
_cell.angle_gamma   90.00
#
_symmetry.space_group_name_H-M   'P 1'
#
loop_
_entity.id
_entity.type
_entity.pdbx_description
1 polymer ?
#
loop_
_entity_poly.entity_id
_entity_poly.type
_entity_poly.pdbx_seq_one_letter_code
_entity_poly.pdbx_strand_id
1 'polypeptide(L)'
;MKTPALFVSLLLGLASTVSTAQDPRIQVALTLQHPVNGVSTTPDGRLFILYARVDGSTGPQVAEWHNGSSPTPYPNEEWNSYVSGKDPATHLIRTNSQRIGPDGTLWLVDTGSPSFGQPVILPNGPKLVQVNLTTNSVARVYNLGNVTLATSLIDDIRFNPAVGLAYITDAGAPALIVLDLNSGEARRVLEDDPTTKGFMPASGEGKLLHNSMGGFEYIYADQHEVSPDGRYYYYQPCEGGMSRIETQYLNDAFYNSTLASVLSQYPEPYALTPSTGGTAIDAQGNIYNSDTDRQAIIKIAPNGSWTTLVQDPRLLWVDAMWIDTYGKLWMPAAQLNRGTPFNDGSSFVQKPLLALALALSGSPSSFGKVYTLFPMKSVFMLSVAIFEVGSLLCTFATNSKIFIAGRAVAGLGVSVIAGGFLKLLKHLFPLHKQALMVSIVGGCQSVGLVSAPIIGGALIDTFTWRACFGINIPLGVMCIALIVYGFEDPLPHPHGEMPFRAKLKQMDLFGTLLAVPAITILVLALQWGGTHIRMEQSHHQRLLHTCWLIAKQRSMIAGVWYTTCCNGVLAMTKYYISIYFQGVRGYTASKSGLLGLPMIAGFSVSLLAAGLGVTRLGYYFRNIPAIPLSLPLTEIFPGFYVGYQYPTINFQGSIFKAAGVAIGLGIQGPQLAVQTVLDTKDVSVGGAIMVFGAGMGSALWICTSATLFHQRLITEIKQSSPTTNATVLSHLGLSDIRSHIGSEKLNSVLSGHNEAVVQTLYLPLALSILTIIGSVAAIERRSIKKKQS
;
A
#
# COMPACT_ATOMS: atom_id res chain seq x y z
N MET A 1 34.07 8.14 -52.65
CA MET A 1 34.21 7.02 -51.69
C MET A 1 35.08 7.48 -50.53
N LYS A 2 34.50 7.61 -49.33
CA LYS A 2 35.16 7.51 -47.99
C LYS A 2 34.24 8.11 -46.92
N THR A 3 33.13 7.41 -46.68
CA THR A 3 32.33 7.53 -45.44
C THR A 3 31.98 6.11 -44.98
N PRO A 4 32.91 5.45 -44.26
CA PRO A 4 32.46 4.47 -43.26
C PRO A 4 33.29 4.49 -41.96
N ALA A 5 34.04 5.56 -41.66
CA ALA A 5 34.87 5.60 -40.44
C ALA A 5 34.16 6.21 -39.22
N LEU A 6 33.23 7.15 -39.41
CA LEU A 6 32.55 7.83 -38.29
C LEU A 6 31.37 7.04 -37.69
N PHE A 7 30.82 6.06 -38.42
CA PHE A 7 29.68 5.27 -37.93
C PHE A 7 30.12 4.09 -37.05
N VAL A 8 31.37 3.64 -37.14
CA VAL A 8 31.91 2.53 -36.35
C VAL A 8 32.38 3.00 -34.97
N SER A 9 32.86 4.24 -34.85
CA SER A 9 33.26 4.83 -33.57
C SER A 9 32.07 5.12 -32.63
N LEU A 10 30.88 5.41 -33.18
CA LEU A 10 29.67 5.64 -32.39
C LEU A 10 29.05 4.33 -31.86
N LEU A 11 29.31 3.20 -32.54
CA LEU A 11 28.87 1.86 -32.10
C LEU A 11 29.84 1.21 -31.10
N LEU A 12 31.13 1.55 -31.15
CA LEU A 12 32.13 1.05 -30.19
C LEU A 12 32.19 1.87 -28.88
N GLY A 13 31.66 3.10 -28.87
CA GLY A 13 31.47 3.91 -27.66
C GLY A 13 30.30 3.47 -26.77
N LEU A 14 29.46 2.52 -27.22
CA LEU A 14 28.37 1.91 -26.45
C LEU A 14 28.76 0.55 -25.84
N ALA A 15 30.01 0.11 -26.03
CA ALA A 15 30.53 -1.14 -25.51
C ALA A 15 31.76 -0.90 -24.62
N SER A 16 31.59 -0.12 -23.55
CA SER A 16 32.47 -0.22 -22.37
C SER A 16 31.78 0.32 -21.13
N THR A 17 31.67 -0.56 -20.13
CA THR A 17 31.10 -0.36 -18.79
C THR A 17 29.57 -0.31 -18.70
N VAL A 18 28.92 -1.47 -18.84
CA VAL A 18 27.80 -1.78 -17.93
C VAL A 18 28.42 -1.87 -16.54
N SER A 19 28.63 -0.72 -15.90
CA SER A 19 28.65 -0.68 -14.44
C SER A 19 27.28 -1.18 -14.03
N THR A 20 27.19 -2.39 -13.48
CA THR A 20 25.98 -2.92 -12.85
C THR A 20 25.62 -1.97 -11.70
N ALA A 21 24.84 -0.94 -12.03
CA ALA A 21 24.47 0.08 -11.08
C ALA A 21 23.68 -0.59 -9.95
N GLN A 22 24.18 -0.43 -8.72
CA GLN A 22 23.50 -0.92 -7.53
C GLN A 22 22.10 -0.29 -7.46
N ASP A 23 21.08 -1.09 -7.13
CA ASP A 23 19.72 -0.58 -7.02
C ASP A 23 19.61 0.28 -5.75
N PRO A 24 19.24 1.57 -5.86
CA PRO A 24 19.22 2.48 -4.72
C PRO A 24 18.13 2.13 -3.68
N ARG A 25 17.20 1.23 -4.00
CA ARG A 25 16.16 0.76 -3.07
C ARG A 25 16.71 -0.28 -2.09
N ILE A 26 17.81 -0.96 -2.43
CA ILE A 26 18.42 -1.98 -1.59
C ILE A 26 19.34 -1.31 -0.56
N GLN A 27 19.06 -1.56 0.71
CA GLN A 27 19.88 -1.12 1.82
C GLN A 27 20.76 -2.27 2.32
N VAL A 28 22.01 -1.98 2.66
CA VAL A 28 22.83 -2.92 3.43
C VAL A 28 22.35 -2.85 4.88
N ALA A 29 21.71 -3.93 5.36
CA ALA A 29 21.22 -4.02 6.72
C ALA A 29 22.30 -4.49 7.68
N LEU A 30 23.09 -5.49 7.27
CA LEU A 30 24.22 -6.01 8.05
C LEU A 30 25.43 -6.24 7.14
N THR A 31 26.61 -6.01 7.69
CA THR A 31 27.90 -6.38 7.10
C THR A 31 28.50 -7.50 7.93
N LEU A 32 28.79 -8.63 7.31
CA LEU A 32 29.08 -9.89 7.96
C LEU A 32 30.45 -10.43 7.52
N GLN A 33 31.13 -11.14 8.41
CA GLN A 33 32.44 -11.77 8.13
C GLN A 33 32.33 -13.23 7.68
N HIS A 34 31.17 -13.85 7.87
CA HIS A 34 30.90 -15.25 7.57
C HIS A 34 29.56 -15.40 6.86
N PRO A 35 29.38 -16.42 6.00
CA PRO A 35 28.12 -16.71 5.33
C PRO A 35 26.97 -16.88 6.31
N VAL A 36 25.92 -16.07 6.12
CA VAL A 36 24.66 -16.17 6.86
C VAL A 36 23.61 -16.65 5.88
N ASN A 37 22.99 -17.79 6.18
CA ASN A 37 21.96 -18.42 5.36
C ASN A 37 20.61 -17.74 5.54
N GLY A 38 20.24 -17.48 6.80
CA GLY A 38 18.92 -17.00 7.16
C GLY A 38 18.96 -15.85 8.15
N VAL A 39 17.99 -14.96 8.00
CA VAL A 39 17.71 -13.87 8.93
C VAL A 39 16.28 -14.01 9.39
N SER A 40 16.03 -13.90 10.68
CA SER A 40 14.66 -13.85 11.23
C SER A 40 14.58 -12.71 12.23
N THR A 41 13.51 -11.93 12.16
CA THR A 41 13.25 -10.84 13.10
C THR A 41 11.93 -11.04 13.81
N THR A 42 11.90 -10.62 15.06
CA THR A 42 10.70 -10.65 15.88
C THR A 42 10.00 -9.28 15.88
N PRO A 43 8.69 -9.21 16.21
CA PRO A 43 7.97 -7.95 16.28
C PRO A 43 8.56 -6.92 17.28
N ASP A 44 9.18 -7.40 18.36
CA ASP A 44 9.90 -6.60 19.38
C ASP A 44 11.30 -6.15 18.93
N GLY A 45 11.75 -6.61 17.76
CA GLY A 45 12.97 -6.13 17.10
C GLY A 45 14.23 -6.93 17.41
N ARG A 46 14.11 -8.12 18.01
CA ARG A 46 15.22 -9.08 18.09
C ARG A 46 15.52 -9.61 16.70
N LEU A 47 16.79 -9.90 16.47
CA LEU A 47 17.32 -10.30 15.18
C LEU A 47 18.14 -11.56 15.39
N PHE A 48 17.77 -12.63 14.69
CA PHE A 48 18.48 -13.90 14.71
C PHE A 48 19.14 -14.13 13.37
N ILE A 49 20.37 -14.64 13.41
CA ILE A 49 21.16 -14.99 12.24
C ILE A 49 21.54 -16.46 12.29
N LEU A 50 21.50 -17.10 11.13
CA LEU A 50 21.90 -18.49 10.93
C LEU A 50 23.15 -18.54 10.06
N TYR A 51 24.26 -19.06 10.58
CA TYR A 51 25.52 -19.20 9.85
C TYR A 51 25.56 -20.48 9.03
N ALA A 52 25.83 -20.36 7.72
CA ALA A 52 25.86 -21.51 6.81
C ALA A 52 27.15 -22.36 6.93
N ARG A 53 28.24 -21.77 7.45
CA ARG A 53 29.58 -22.40 7.61
C ARG A 53 30.20 -23.00 6.34
N VAL A 54 29.78 -22.54 5.17
CA VAL A 54 30.32 -22.99 3.87
C VAL A 54 31.70 -22.42 3.53
N ASP A 55 32.25 -21.54 4.36
CA ASP A 55 33.62 -21.00 4.24
C ASP A 55 34.62 -21.67 5.19
N GLY A 56 34.22 -22.74 5.90
CA GLY A 56 35.05 -23.40 6.91
C GLY A 56 35.11 -22.67 8.26
N SER A 57 34.24 -21.67 8.47
CA SER A 57 34.14 -20.95 9.75
C SER A 57 33.65 -21.83 10.91
N THR A 58 34.14 -21.50 12.11
CA THR A 58 33.74 -22.09 13.39
C THR A 58 33.01 -21.04 14.24
N GLY A 59 32.29 -21.46 15.29
CA GLY A 59 31.55 -20.54 16.18
C GLY A 59 30.18 -21.09 16.58
N PRO A 60 29.17 -20.24 16.82
CA PRO A 60 27.77 -20.65 16.90
C PRO A 60 27.16 -20.89 15.51
N GLN A 61 26.08 -21.66 15.44
CA GLN A 61 25.31 -21.88 14.20
C GLN A 61 24.17 -20.87 14.14
N VAL A 62 23.44 -20.77 15.25
CA VAL A 62 22.37 -19.79 15.44
C VAL A 62 22.86 -18.78 16.46
N ALA A 63 22.70 -17.50 16.14
CA ALA A 63 23.05 -16.44 17.06
C ALA A 63 22.02 -15.32 17.06
N GLU A 64 21.85 -14.71 18.23
CA GLU A 64 21.14 -13.45 18.35
C GLU A 64 22.12 -12.30 18.03
N TRP A 65 21.69 -11.43 17.12
CA TRP A 65 22.46 -10.26 16.72
C TRP A 65 22.02 -9.05 17.54
N HIS A 66 22.94 -8.56 18.36
CA HIS A 66 22.76 -7.34 19.13
C HIS A 66 23.48 -6.17 18.45
N ASN A 67 22.81 -5.03 18.35
CA ASN A 67 23.26 -3.89 17.56
C ASN A 67 24.60 -3.34 18.07
N GLY A 68 25.69 -3.54 17.32
CA GLY A 68 27.02 -3.03 17.66
C GLY A 68 27.88 -3.92 18.57
N SER A 69 27.46 -5.15 18.89
CA SER A 69 28.23 -6.13 19.66
C SER A 69 28.38 -7.47 18.93
N SER A 70 29.29 -8.32 19.38
CA SER A 70 29.46 -9.67 18.83
C SER A 70 28.17 -10.49 18.97
N PRO A 71 27.79 -11.29 17.96
CA PRO A 71 26.62 -12.15 18.02
C PRO A 71 26.75 -13.19 19.14
N THR A 72 25.67 -13.42 19.88
CA THR A 72 25.63 -14.36 21.01
C THR A 72 24.98 -15.68 20.60
N PRO A 73 25.59 -16.85 20.89
CA PRO A 73 24.98 -18.15 20.60
C PRO A 73 23.56 -18.26 21.13
N TYR A 74 22.62 -18.76 20.33
CA TYR A 74 21.21 -18.87 20.70
C TYR A 74 20.66 -20.29 20.40
N PRO A 75 19.83 -20.90 21.28
CA PRO A 75 19.36 -20.40 22.58
C PRO A 75 20.46 -20.21 23.64
N ASN A 76 21.54 -20.99 23.55
CA ASN A 76 22.70 -20.87 24.40
C ASN A 76 23.93 -21.51 23.72
N GLU A 77 25.07 -21.44 24.40
CA GLU A 77 26.33 -22.02 23.92
C GLU A 77 26.30 -23.56 23.88
N GLU A 78 25.62 -24.20 24.85
CA GLU A 78 25.50 -25.65 24.94
C GLU A 78 24.88 -26.24 23.65
N TRP A 79 23.72 -25.75 23.24
CA TRP A 79 23.05 -26.18 22.00
C TRP A 79 23.91 -25.93 20.75
N ASN A 80 24.77 -24.92 20.75
CA ASN A 80 25.64 -24.59 19.61
C ASN A 80 27.01 -25.29 19.65
N SER A 81 27.29 -26.13 20.66
CA SER A 81 28.61 -26.74 20.94
C SER A 81 28.74 -28.20 20.49
N TYR A 82 28.02 -28.61 19.45
CA TYR A 82 28.09 -29.99 18.96
C TYR A 82 29.52 -30.35 18.49
N VAL A 83 29.98 -31.50 18.93
CA VAL A 83 31.19 -32.19 18.46
C VAL A 83 30.84 -33.66 18.30
N SER A 84 31.54 -34.35 17.39
CA SER A 84 31.31 -35.77 17.13
C SER A 84 31.37 -36.58 18.44
N GLY A 85 30.33 -37.39 18.70
CA GLY A 85 30.19 -38.19 19.91
C GLY A 85 29.32 -37.58 21.02
N LYS A 86 28.92 -36.30 20.92
CA LYS A 86 27.86 -35.74 21.77
C LYS A 86 26.48 -36.22 21.34
N ASP A 87 25.53 -36.22 22.26
CA ASP A 87 24.15 -36.64 21.99
C ASP A 87 23.47 -35.72 20.96
N PRO A 88 23.09 -36.24 19.78
CA PRO A 88 22.36 -35.51 18.75
C PRO A 88 21.04 -34.89 19.22
N ALA A 89 20.39 -35.47 20.24
CA ALA A 89 19.08 -35.02 20.71
C ALA A 89 19.11 -33.68 21.46
N THR A 90 20.26 -33.32 22.03
CA THR A 90 20.42 -32.16 22.94
C THR A 90 21.30 -31.05 22.36
N HIS A 91 21.78 -31.21 21.13
CA HIS A 91 22.70 -30.29 20.47
C HIS A 91 22.29 -30.05 19.00
N LEU A 92 22.61 -28.86 18.48
CA LEU A 92 22.45 -28.54 17.06
C LEU A 92 23.65 -29.11 16.29
N ILE A 93 23.40 -30.07 15.39
CA ILE A 93 24.42 -30.67 14.53
C ILE A 93 24.70 -29.75 13.35
N ARG A 94 23.70 -29.51 12.51
CA ARG A 94 23.78 -28.57 11.40
C ARG A 94 22.40 -27.94 11.14
N THR A 95 22.19 -26.77 11.72
CA THR A 95 20.98 -25.99 11.48
C THR A 95 21.00 -25.42 10.08
N ASN A 96 19.98 -25.74 9.30
CA ASN A 96 19.88 -25.38 7.89
C ASN A 96 18.92 -24.20 7.67
N SER A 97 17.83 -24.16 8.44
CA SER A 97 16.85 -23.09 8.40
C SER A 97 16.41 -22.64 9.79
N GLN A 98 15.90 -21.41 9.85
CA GLN A 98 15.28 -20.83 11.03
C GLN A 98 14.09 -19.96 10.64
N ARG A 99 13.06 -19.90 11.49
CA ARG A 99 11.90 -19.04 11.27
C ARG A 99 11.18 -18.68 12.57
N ILE A 100 10.58 -17.49 12.63
CA ILE A 100 9.59 -17.20 13.67
C ILE A 100 8.26 -17.85 13.30
N GLY A 101 7.77 -18.75 14.16
CA GLY A 101 6.51 -19.45 13.99
C GLY A 101 5.29 -18.56 14.24
N PRO A 102 4.07 -19.01 13.85
CA PRO A 102 2.83 -18.28 14.12
C PRO A 102 2.53 -18.14 15.62
N ASP A 103 3.15 -18.96 16.45
CA ASP A 103 3.11 -18.94 17.91
C ASP A 103 4.07 -17.93 18.55
N GLY A 104 4.86 -17.21 17.73
CA GLY A 104 5.86 -16.24 18.20
C GLY A 104 7.13 -16.88 18.77
N THR A 105 7.35 -18.18 18.57
CA THR A 105 8.59 -18.87 18.98
C THR A 105 9.58 -18.94 17.81
N LEU A 106 10.86 -19.15 18.11
CA LEU A 106 11.87 -19.41 17.08
C LEU A 106 11.94 -20.91 16.81
N TRP A 107 11.74 -21.28 15.56
CA TRP A 107 11.86 -22.65 15.08
C TRP A 107 13.16 -22.81 14.32
N LEU A 108 13.92 -23.85 14.67
CA LEU A 108 15.16 -24.22 14.02
C LEU A 108 14.99 -25.57 13.34
N VAL A 109 15.47 -25.69 12.10
CA VAL A 109 15.49 -26.93 11.33
C VAL A 109 16.93 -27.46 11.36
N ASP A 110 17.17 -28.56 12.06
CA ASP A 110 18.46 -29.23 12.11
C ASP A 110 18.41 -30.47 11.23
N THR A 111 19.23 -30.47 10.18
CA THR A 111 19.29 -31.58 9.22
C THR A 111 19.94 -32.84 9.81
N GLY A 112 20.67 -32.73 10.92
CA GLY A 112 21.33 -33.88 11.55
C GLY A 112 22.57 -34.40 10.83
N SER A 113 23.06 -33.76 9.76
CA SER A 113 24.29 -34.14 9.07
C SER A 113 25.49 -33.29 9.52
N PRO A 114 26.66 -33.87 9.88
CA PRO A 114 27.81 -33.11 10.38
C PRO A 114 28.40 -32.10 9.38
N SER A 115 28.25 -32.35 8.08
CA SER A 115 28.65 -31.45 7.01
C SER A 115 27.82 -31.70 5.75
N PHE A 116 27.94 -30.82 4.75
CA PHE A 116 27.35 -31.04 3.43
C PHE A 116 27.83 -32.37 2.84
N GLY A 117 26.90 -33.12 2.23
CA GLY A 117 27.16 -34.42 1.60
C GLY A 117 27.45 -35.60 2.55
N GLN A 118 27.54 -35.38 3.87
CA GLN A 118 27.70 -36.47 4.83
C GLN A 118 26.35 -37.07 5.23
N PRO A 119 26.29 -38.37 5.54
CA PRO A 119 25.07 -39.00 6.01
C PRO A 119 24.52 -38.36 7.28
N VAL A 120 23.20 -38.37 7.37
CA VAL A 120 22.45 -37.97 8.56
C VAL A 120 22.71 -38.92 9.74
N ILE A 121 22.84 -38.38 10.95
CA ILE A 121 22.98 -39.18 12.18
C ILE A 121 21.60 -39.59 12.71
N LEU A 122 21.16 -40.81 12.41
CA LEU A 122 19.88 -41.34 12.87
C LEU A 122 19.96 -42.00 14.26
N PRO A 123 18.86 -42.05 15.03
CA PRO A 123 17.56 -41.44 14.71
C PRO A 123 17.46 -39.96 15.16
N ASN A 124 18.28 -39.51 16.11
CA ASN A 124 18.04 -38.25 16.83
C ASN A 124 18.67 -37.00 16.17
N GLY A 125 19.37 -37.14 15.05
CA GLY A 125 20.02 -36.02 14.37
C GLY A 125 19.01 -35.06 13.74
N PRO A 126 18.21 -35.50 12.75
CA PRO A 126 17.19 -34.68 12.11
C PRO A 126 16.10 -34.30 13.10
N LYS A 127 15.94 -33.00 13.31
CA LYS A 127 14.97 -32.52 14.29
C LYS A 127 14.56 -31.07 14.02
N LEU A 128 13.40 -30.73 14.55
CA LEU A 128 13.01 -29.34 14.75
C LEU A 128 13.17 -28.97 16.20
N VAL A 129 13.72 -27.79 16.46
CA VAL A 129 13.87 -27.25 17.82
C VAL A 129 13.03 -25.99 17.93
N GLN A 130 12.01 -26.04 18.79
CA GLN A 130 11.16 -24.90 19.13
C GLN A 130 11.75 -24.19 20.35
N VAL A 131 12.11 -22.92 20.21
CA VAL A 131 12.75 -22.11 21.25
C VAL A 131 11.81 -21.01 21.69
N ASN A 132 11.47 -21.00 22.99
CA ASN A 132 10.67 -19.93 23.56
C ASN A 132 11.52 -18.66 23.70
N LEU A 133 11.09 -17.60 23.05
CA LEU A 133 11.80 -16.33 23.04
C LEU A 133 11.72 -15.55 24.36
N THR A 134 10.72 -15.82 25.19
CA THR A 134 10.58 -15.16 26.50
C THR A 134 11.54 -15.75 27.52
N THR A 135 11.69 -17.07 27.53
CA THR A 135 12.57 -17.78 28.48
C THR A 135 13.96 -18.04 27.91
N ASN A 136 14.18 -17.82 26.60
CA ASN A 136 15.39 -18.17 25.86
C ASN A 136 15.81 -19.63 26.03
N SER A 137 14.83 -20.53 26.15
CA SER A 137 15.04 -21.97 26.37
C SER A 137 14.30 -22.79 25.34
N VAL A 138 14.83 -23.98 25.03
CA VAL A 138 14.13 -24.95 24.18
C VAL A 138 12.84 -25.37 24.87
N ALA A 139 11.72 -25.18 24.18
CA ALA A 139 10.39 -25.54 24.64
C ALA A 139 10.06 -26.99 24.25
N ARG A 140 10.40 -27.39 23.02
CA ARG A 140 10.12 -28.72 22.48
C ARG A 140 11.10 -29.09 21.36
N VAL A 141 11.40 -30.38 21.25
CA VAL A 141 12.15 -30.98 20.15
C VAL A 141 11.25 -31.97 19.43
N TYR A 142 11.19 -31.88 18.10
CA TYR A 142 10.47 -32.81 17.24
C TYR A 142 11.50 -33.67 16.52
N ASN A 143 11.51 -34.96 16.82
CA ASN A 143 12.44 -35.91 16.20
C ASN A 143 11.88 -36.35 14.84
N LEU A 144 12.68 -36.19 13.78
CA LEU A 144 12.30 -36.55 12.42
C LEU A 144 12.97 -37.83 11.92
N GLY A 145 13.77 -38.51 12.74
CA GLY A 145 14.56 -39.68 12.35
C GLY A 145 13.77 -40.78 11.61
N ASN A 146 12.53 -41.02 12.03
CA ASN A 146 11.67 -42.06 11.44
C ASN A 146 11.13 -41.71 10.04
N VAL A 147 11.23 -40.45 9.61
CA VAL A 147 10.75 -39.96 8.31
C VAL A 147 11.87 -39.40 7.42
N THR A 148 13.12 -39.54 7.87
CA THR A 148 14.32 -39.13 7.15
C THR A 148 15.16 -40.32 6.73
N LEU A 149 15.85 -40.19 5.60
CA LEU A 149 16.80 -41.15 5.06
C LEU A 149 18.23 -40.73 5.39
N ALA A 150 19.19 -41.65 5.20
CA ALA A 150 20.61 -41.33 5.38
C ALA A 150 21.09 -40.19 4.45
N THR A 151 20.44 -40.02 3.29
CA THR A 151 20.70 -38.99 2.29
C THR A 151 19.82 -37.74 2.44
N SER A 152 18.91 -37.71 3.43
CA SER A 152 18.01 -36.57 3.61
C SER A 152 18.78 -35.28 3.93
N LEU A 153 18.27 -34.17 3.42
CA LEU A 153 18.68 -32.81 3.78
C LEU A 153 17.40 -32.06 4.12
N ILE A 154 17.03 -32.11 5.40
CA ILE A 154 15.83 -31.41 5.87
C ILE A 154 16.11 -29.92 5.87
N ASP A 155 15.32 -29.19 5.11
CA ASP A 155 15.70 -27.87 4.63
C ASP A 155 14.92 -26.76 5.35
N ASP A 156 13.71 -26.43 4.87
CA ASP A 156 12.86 -25.37 5.41
C ASP A 156 11.57 -25.91 6.07
N ILE A 157 10.90 -25.05 6.86
CA ILE A 157 9.58 -25.31 7.46
C ILE A 157 8.56 -24.20 7.15
N ARG A 158 7.30 -24.58 6.85
CA ARG A 158 6.13 -23.67 6.83
C ARG A 158 4.98 -24.24 7.66
N PHE A 159 4.18 -23.35 8.23
CA PHE A 159 3.10 -23.70 9.15
C PHE A 159 1.73 -23.46 8.52
N ASN A 160 0.76 -24.31 8.87
CA ASN A 160 -0.65 -24.06 8.65
C ASN A 160 -1.39 -24.06 10.00
N PRO A 161 -1.47 -22.90 10.67
CA PRO A 161 -2.00 -22.80 12.02
C PRO A 161 -3.50 -23.15 12.11
N ALA A 162 -4.25 -23.06 11.01
CA ALA A 162 -5.67 -23.41 10.97
C ALA A 162 -5.92 -24.90 11.23
N VAL A 163 -4.96 -25.75 10.91
CA VAL A 163 -5.05 -27.22 11.06
C VAL A 163 -4.02 -27.79 12.04
N GLY A 164 -3.10 -26.98 12.56
CA GLY A 164 -2.07 -27.43 13.50
C GLY A 164 -0.98 -28.30 12.87
N LEU A 165 -0.77 -28.19 11.54
CA LEU A 165 0.24 -28.96 10.80
C LEU A 165 1.37 -28.04 10.31
N ALA A 166 2.53 -28.63 10.09
CA ALA A 166 3.66 -28.01 9.40
C ALA A 166 4.12 -28.88 8.21
N TYR A 167 4.69 -28.22 7.22
CA TYR A 167 5.24 -28.85 6.02
C TYR A 167 6.72 -28.54 5.93
N ILE A 168 7.49 -29.56 5.56
CA ILE A 168 8.95 -29.54 5.56
C ILE A 168 9.43 -30.10 4.22
N THR A 169 10.48 -29.50 3.69
CA THR A 169 11.13 -29.94 2.46
C THR A 169 12.35 -30.83 2.74
N ASP A 170 12.57 -31.83 1.89
CA ASP A 170 13.76 -32.66 1.90
C ASP A 170 14.53 -32.48 0.59
N ALA A 171 15.56 -31.65 0.66
CA ALA A 171 16.37 -31.24 -0.48
C ALA A 171 17.41 -32.30 -0.88
N GLY A 172 17.63 -33.32 -0.04
CA GLY A 172 18.66 -34.36 -0.21
C GLY A 172 18.08 -35.70 -0.64
N ALA A 173 16.81 -35.94 -0.30
CA ALA A 173 16.02 -37.03 -0.87
C ALA A 173 14.63 -36.51 -1.24
N PRO A 174 14.20 -36.66 -2.51
CA PRO A 174 13.05 -35.94 -3.06
C PRO A 174 11.74 -36.34 -2.37
N ALA A 175 11.27 -35.51 -1.44
CA ALA A 175 10.00 -35.67 -0.77
C ALA A 175 9.58 -34.40 -0.03
N LEU A 176 8.34 -34.44 0.48
CA LEU A 176 7.86 -33.53 1.50
C LEU A 176 7.60 -34.31 2.79
N ILE A 177 7.66 -33.63 3.93
CA ILE A 177 7.28 -34.18 5.23
C ILE A 177 6.17 -33.33 5.83
N VAL A 178 5.08 -33.98 6.23
CA VAL A 178 3.97 -33.36 6.96
C VAL A 178 4.11 -33.72 8.43
N LEU A 179 4.12 -32.72 9.30
CA LEU A 179 4.28 -32.84 10.74
C LEU A 179 3.03 -32.34 11.46
N ASP A 180 2.51 -33.13 12.40
CA ASP A 180 1.52 -32.66 13.35
C ASP A 180 2.20 -32.02 14.56
N LEU A 181 1.94 -30.73 14.77
CA LEU A 181 2.58 -29.94 15.83
C LEU A 181 2.12 -30.37 17.23
N ASN A 182 0.95 -31.00 17.36
CA ASN A 182 0.44 -31.44 18.65
C ASN A 182 1.07 -32.77 19.04
N SER A 183 0.90 -33.80 18.21
CA SER A 183 1.43 -35.15 18.49
C SER A 183 2.95 -35.23 18.34
N GLY A 184 3.52 -34.48 17.40
CA GLY A 184 4.91 -34.57 16.98
C GLY A 184 5.18 -35.70 15.99
N GLU A 185 4.13 -36.42 15.56
CA GLU A 185 4.22 -37.43 14.52
C GLU A 185 4.39 -36.79 13.15
N ALA A 186 5.22 -37.40 12.31
CA ALA A 186 5.50 -36.93 10.96
C ALA A 186 5.22 -38.04 9.94
N ARG A 187 4.89 -37.64 8.71
CA ARG A 187 4.75 -38.54 7.56
C ARG A 187 5.48 -37.97 6.35
N ARG A 188 6.28 -38.81 5.70
CA ARG A 188 6.90 -38.54 4.41
C ARG A 188 5.88 -38.77 3.28
N VAL A 189 5.78 -37.82 2.35
CA VAL A 189 4.80 -37.83 1.24
C VAL A 189 5.44 -37.28 -0.03
N LEU A 190 4.84 -37.58 -1.20
CA LEU A 190 5.38 -37.20 -2.52
C LEU A 190 6.85 -37.62 -2.69
N GLU A 191 7.17 -38.81 -2.16
CA GLU A 191 8.48 -39.41 -2.33
C GLU A 191 8.71 -39.70 -3.80
N ASP A 192 9.89 -39.30 -4.28
CA ASP A 192 10.32 -39.59 -5.64
C ASP A 192 9.38 -39.04 -6.74
N ASP A 193 8.54 -38.08 -6.38
CA ASP A 193 7.54 -37.46 -7.25
C ASP A 193 8.22 -36.53 -8.29
N PRO A 194 7.70 -36.43 -9.52
CA PRO A 194 8.20 -35.50 -10.53
C PRO A 194 8.30 -34.04 -10.04
N THR A 195 7.45 -33.63 -9.10
CA THR A 195 7.44 -32.27 -8.54
C THR A 195 8.47 -32.05 -7.42
N THR A 196 9.09 -33.11 -6.89
CA THR A 196 10.11 -33.04 -5.82
C THR A 196 11.52 -33.39 -6.30
N LYS A 197 11.65 -34.13 -7.42
CA LYS A 197 12.94 -34.66 -7.95
C LYS A 197 13.83 -33.68 -8.69
N GLY A 198 13.26 -32.63 -9.23
CA GLY A 198 13.96 -31.77 -10.16
C GLY A 198 14.53 -32.48 -11.40
N PHE A 199 14.81 -31.71 -12.45
CA PHE A 199 15.20 -32.27 -13.76
C PHE A 199 16.53 -31.75 -14.30
N MET A 200 17.08 -30.71 -13.68
CA MET A 200 18.34 -30.08 -14.07
C MET A 200 19.19 -29.81 -12.83
N PRO A 201 20.53 -29.76 -12.96
CA PRO A 201 21.39 -29.35 -11.86
C PRO A 201 21.08 -27.92 -11.40
N ALA A 202 21.26 -27.66 -10.10
CA ALA A 202 21.18 -26.30 -9.57
C ALA A 202 22.26 -25.41 -10.21
N SER A 203 21.95 -24.12 -10.35
CA SER A 203 22.88 -23.13 -10.91
C SER A 203 22.97 -21.87 -10.05
N GLY A 204 24.10 -21.19 -10.14
CA GLY A 204 24.31 -19.85 -9.57
C GLY A 204 25.30 -19.06 -10.39
N GLU A 205 25.03 -17.77 -10.58
CA GLU A 205 25.83 -16.87 -11.43
C GLU A 205 26.00 -17.40 -12.88
N GLY A 206 25.01 -18.14 -13.39
CA GLY A 206 25.01 -18.71 -14.74
C GLY A 206 25.88 -19.96 -14.90
N LYS A 207 26.34 -20.57 -13.79
CA LYS A 207 27.14 -21.80 -13.79
C LYS A 207 26.40 -22.91 -13.06
N LEU A 208 26.43 -24.11 -13.63
CA LEU A 208 25.93 -25.32 -12.98
C LEU A 208 26.81 -25.65 -11.77
N LEU A 209 26.19 -26.06 -10.68
CA LEU A 209 26.89 -26.48 -9.48
C LEU A 209 27.42 -27.90 -9.61
N HIS A 210 28.59 -28.12 -9.03
CA HIS A 210 29.24 -29.43 -8.96
C HIS A 210 29.22 -29.93 -7.52
N ASN A 211 29.03 -31.24 -7.37
CA ASN A 211 29.14 -31.91 -6.09
C ASN A 211 30.62 -32.21 -5.77
N SER A 212 30.90 -32.53 -4.50
CA SER A 212 32.25 -32.88 -4.02
C SER A 212 32.86 -34.14 -4.67
N MET A 213 32.08 -34.91 -5.43
CA MET A 213 32.53 -36.07 -6.19
C MET A 213 32.77 -35.76 -7.68
N GLY A 214 32.71 -34.49 -8.09
CA GLY A 214 32.96 -34.02 -9.46
C GLY A 214 31.76 -34.15 -10.43
N GLY A 215 30.62 -34.65 -9.97
CA GLY A 215 29.36 -34.68 -10.72
C GLY A 215 28.58 -33.37 -10.60
N PHE A 216 27.41 -33.28 -11.25
CA PHE A 216 26.50 -32.16 -11.05
C PHE A 216 25.73 -32.29 -9.72
N GLU A 217 25.44 -31.16 -9.09
CA GLU A 217 24.64 -31.10 -7.87
C GLU A 217 23.15 -30.95 -8.20
N TYR A 218 22.33 -31.82 -7.61
CA TYR A 218 20.87 -31.77 -7.68
C TYR A 218 20.35 -31.52 -6.28
N ILE A 219 19.60 -30.43 -6.13
CA ILE A 219 18.97 -30.04 -4.87
C ILE A 219 17.47 -30.19 -5.09
N TYR A 220 16.89 -31.18 -4.42
CA TYR A 220 15.49 -31.57 -4.54
C TYR A 220 14.55 -30.54 -3.91
N ALA A 221 13.30 -30.90 -3.62
CA ALA A 221 12.34 -30.02 -2.97
C ALA A 221 12.98 -29.28 -1.78
N ASP A 222 13.05 -27.97 -1.89
CA ASP A 222 13.84 -27.08 -1.03
C ASP A 222 12.95 -25.87 -0.70
N GLN A 223 12.59 -25.12 -1.74
CA GLN A 223 11.82 -23.89 -1.61
C GLN A 223 10.34 -24.19 -1.42
N HIS A 224 9.71 -23.51 -0.46
CA HIS A 224 8.28 -23.69 -0.20
C HIS A 224 7.60 -22.50 0.48
N GLU A 225 6.29 -22.35 0.26
CA GLU A 225 5.46 -21.34 0.92
C GLU A 225 4.04 -21.86 1.16
N VAL A 226 3.36 -21.34 2.18
CA VAL A 226 1.93 -21.58 2.42
C VAL A 226 1.18 -20.30 2.10
N SER A 227 0.09 -20.38 1.34
CA SER A 227 -0.74 -19.21 1.02
C SER A 227 -1.28 -18.57 2.32
N PRO A 228 -1.49 -17.24 2.36
CA PRO A 228 -1.95 -16.57 3.59
C PRO A 228 -3.30 -17.06 4.12
N ASP A 229 -4.14 -17.65 3.25
CA ASP A 229 -5.41 -18.28 3.62
C ASP A 229 -5.27 -19.76 4.02
N GLY A 230 -4.04 -20.31 3.97
CA GLY A 230 -3.73 -21.69 4.30
C GLY A 230 -4.20 -22.72 3.28
N ARG A 231 -4.76 -22.30 2.13
CA ARG A 231 -5.36 -23.18 1.13
C ARG A 231 -4.35 -23.91 0.25
N TYR A 232 -3.29 -23.23 -0.18
CA TYR A 232 -2.29 -23.78 -1.09
C TYR A 232 -0.94 -23.89 -0.41
N TYR A 233 -0.25 -25.00 -0.69
CA TYR A 233 1.15 -25.19 -0.42
C TYR A 233 1.91 -25.13 -1.74
N TYR A 234 2.85 -24.18 -1.83
CA TYR A 234 3.74 -23.99 -2.96
C TYR A 234 5.08 -24.63 -2.64
N TYR A 235 5.66 -25.34 -3.60
CA TYR A 235 6.98 -25.91 -3.43
C TYR A 235 7.67 -26.12 -4.78
N GLN A 236 9.00 -26.22 -4.74
CA GLN A 236 9.82 -26.54 -5.90
C GLN A 236 11.16 -27.13 -5.47
N PRO A 237 11.83 -27.85 -6.38
CA PRO A 237 13.26 -28.09 -6.27
C PRO A 237 14.05 -26.78 -6.53
N CYS A 238 15.33 -26.77 -6.17
CA CYS A 238 16.17 -25.56 -6.22
C CYS A 238 16.26 -25.00 -7.65
N GLU A 239 16.34 -25.83 -8.68
CA GLU A 239 16.51 -25.37 -10.06
C GLU A 239 15.26 -24.69 -10.66
N GLY A 240 14.11 -24.76 -9.97
CA GLY A 240 12.89 -24.06 -10.36
C GLY A 240 11.72 -24.99 -10.74
N GLY A 241 10.68 -24.40 -11.31
CA GLY A 241 9.45 -25.11 -11.68
C GLY A 241 8.45 -25.25 -10.53
N MET A 242 8.04 -24.11 -9.96
CA MET A 242 7.10 -24.07 -8.84
C MET A 242 5.80 -24.79 -9.12
N SER A 243 5.53 -25.78 -8.28
CA SER A 243 4.28 -26.52 -8.21
C SER A 243 3.46 -26.02 -7.01
N ARG A 244 2.17 -26.30 -7.02
CA ARG A 244 1.30 -26.10 -5.87
C ARG A 244 0.37 -27.29 -5.68
N ILE A 245 -0.07 -27.47 -4.44
CA ILE A 245 -1.08 -28.45 -4.06
C ILE A 245 -2.01 -27.81 -3.03
N GLU A 246 -3.31 -28.15 -3.05
CA GLU A 246 -4.19 -27.73 -1.95
C GLU A 246 -3.78 -28.46 -0.66
N THR A 247 -3.60 -27.71 0.42
CA THR A 247 -3.11 -28.23 1.71
C THR A 247 -4.00 -29.33 2.25
N GLN A 248 -5.31 -29.31 1.97
CA GLN A 248 -6.25 -30.36 2.37
C GLN A 248 -5.78 -31.76 1.96
N TYR A 249 -5.18 -31.92 0.77
CA TYR A 249 -4.73 -33.24 0.30
C TYR A 249 -3.52 -33.74 1.10
N LEU A 250 -2.60 -32.84 1.47
CA LEU A 250 -1.48 -33.15 2.35
C LEU A 250 -1.96 -33.50 3.77
N ASN A 251 -2.91 -32.72 4.28
CA ASN A 251 -3.49 -32.90 5.61
C ASN A 251 -4.23 -34.24 5.71
N ASP A 252 -5.06 -34.56 4.72
CA ASP A 252 -5.82 -35.82 4.69
C ASP A 252 -4.89 -37.02 4.46
N ALA A 253 -3.85 -36.88 3.62
CA ALA A 253 -2.85 -37.91 3.40
C ALA A 253 -2.02 -38.21 4.65
N PHE A 254 -1.92 -37.28 5.60
CA PHE A 254 -1.29 -37.53 6.90
C PHE A 254 -2.08 -38.56 7.72
N TYR A 255 -3.42 -38.56 7.65
CA TYR A 255 -4.27 -39.48 8.40
C TYR A 255 -4.74 -40.70 7.57
N ASN A 256 -4.65 -40.65 6.24
CA ASN A 256 -5.15 -41.68 5.32
C ASN A 256 -4.04 -42.21 4.40
N SER A 257 -3.57 -43.44 4.66
CA SER A 257 -2.52 -44.09 3.87
C SER A 257 -2.93 -44.38 2.42
N THR A 258 -4.22 -44.63 2.17
CA THR A 258 -4.72 -44.84 0.80
C THR A 258 -4.61 -43.55 -0.01
N LEU A 259 -4.99 -42.40 0.57
CA LEU A 259 -4.84 -41.11 -0.09
C LEU A 259 -3.37 -40.75 -0.30
N ALA A 260 -2.51 -41.03 0.69
CA ALA A 260 -1.06 -40.83 0.56
C ALA A 260 -0.47 -41.56 -0.66
N SER A 261 -0.96 -42.77 -0.97
CA SER A 261 -0.47 -43.57 -2.11
C SER A 261 -0.84 -43.01 -3.50
N VAL A 262 -1.86 -42.15 -3.58
CA VAL A 262 -2.31 -41.53 -4.85
C VAL A 262 -2.08 -40.02 -4.87
N LEU A 263 -1.35 -39.49 -3.89
CA LEU A 263 -1.18 -38.05 -3.68
C LEU A 263 -0.51 -37.35 -4.88
N SER A 264 0.34 -38.06 -5.63
CA SER A 264 1.02 -37.59 -6.85
C SER A 264 0.08 -37.11 -7.96
N GLN A 265 -1.23 -37.36 -7.87
CA GLN A 265 -2.22 -36.90 -8.86
C GLN A 265 -2.71 -35.46 -8.63
N TYR A 266 -2.44 -34.88 -7.46
CA TYR A 266 -2.99 -33.58 -7.03
C TYR A 266 -2.06 -32.36 -7.21
N PRO A 267 -0.72 -32.49 -7.19
CA PRO A 267 0.15 -31.37 -7.54
C PRO A 267 -0.14 -30.82 -8.94
N GLU A 268 -0.15 -29.50 -9.06
CA GLU A 268 -0.28 -28.81 -10.34
C GLU A 268 0.84 -27.78 -10.54
N PRO A 269 1.32 -27.58 -11.79
CA PRO A 269 2.27 -26.51 -12.09
C PRO A 269 1.67 -25.13 -11.76
N TYR A 270 2.46 -24.27 -11.13
CA TYR A 270 2.00 -22.95 -10.70
C TYR A 270 2.75 -21.81 -11.38
N ALA A 271 4.09 -21.82 -11.35
CA ALA A 271 4.90 -20.75 -11.93
C ALA A 271 6.23 -21.27 -12.46
N LEU A 272 6.67 -20.73 -13.59
CA LEU A 272 8.01 -20.98 -14.12
C LEU A 272 9.01 -20.11 -13.38
N THR A 273 9.80 -20.72 -12.50
CA THR A 273 10.83 -20.09 -11.68
C THR A 273 12.23 -20.52 -12.15
N PRO A 274 13.25 -19.66 -11.97
CA PRO A 274 14.65 -20.01 -12.24
C PRO A 274 15.26 -20.83 -11.10
N SER A 275 16.54 -21.15 -11.23
CA SER A 275 17.34 -21.63 -10.09
C SER A 275 17.23 -20.63 -8.95
N THR A 276 16.82 -21.12 -7.78
CA THR A 276 16.31 -20.35 -6.68
C THR A 276 17.15 -20.57 -5.43
N GLY A 277 17.57 -19.47 -4.81
CA GLY A 277 18.30 -19.51 -3.55
C GLY A 277 17.37 -19.60 -2.34
N GLY A 278 16.27 -18.83 -2.36
CA GLY A 278 15.36 -18.69 -1.22
C GLY A 278 14.00 -18.15 -1.68
N THR A 279 12.97 -18.34 -0.85
CA THR A 279 11.63 -17.81 -1.08
C THR A 279 11.05 -17.15 0.16
N ALA A 280 10.13 -16.21 -0.05
CA ALA A 280 9.30 -15.59 1.00
C ALA A 280 7.92 -15.24 0.45
N ILE A 281 6.86 -15.32 1.24
CA ILE A 281 5.50 -14.92 0.83
C ILE A 281 4.99 -13.73 1.66
N ASP A 282 4.38 -12.73 1.01
CA ASP A 282 3.70 -11.63 1.70
C ASP A 282 2.25 -11.94 2.04
N ALA A 283 1.66 -11.10 2.89
CA ALA A 283 0.25 -11.20 3.30
C ALA A 283 -0.76 -10.97 2.16
N GLN A 284 -0.33 -10.59 0.95
CA GLN A 284 -1.18 -10.52 -0.24
C GLN A 284 -1.08 -11.78 -1.10
N GLY A 285 -0.25 -12.75 -0.70
CA GLY A 285 -0.01 -13.99 -1.42
C GLY A 285 0.99 -13.84 -2.58
N ASN A 286 1.77 -12.76 -2.62
CA ASN A 286 2.87 -12.67 -3.58
C ASN A 286 4.09 -13.42 -3.03
N ILE A 287 4.68 -14.28 -3.85
CA ILE A 287 5.91 -15.00 -3.52
C ILE A 287 7.08 -14.22 -4.11
N TYR A 288 8.09 -13.96 -3.29
CA TYR A 288 9.38 -13.41 -3.66
C TYR A 288 10.34 -14.58 -3.78
N ASN A 289 10.99 -14.68 -4.93
CA ASN A 289 11.86 -15.80 -5.26
C ASN A 289 13.22 -15.24 -5.72
N SER A 290 14.31 -15.79 -5.17
CA SER A 290 15.67 -15.33 -5.45
C SER A 290 16.27 -16.06 -6.64
N ASP A 291 16.37 -15.39 -7.78
CA ASP A 291 17.08 -15.86 -8.98
C ASP A 291 18.61 -15.79 -8.77
N THR A 292 19.22 -16.97 -8.58
CA THR A 292 20.65 -17.12 -8.29
C THR A 292 21.55 -16.84 -9.50
N ASP A 293 21.01 -17.00 -10.71
CA ASP A 293 21.78 -16.79 -11.95
C ASP A 293 21.82 -15.33 -12.35
N ARG A 294 20.71 -14.63 -12.20
CA ARG A 294 20.58 -13.21 -12.59
C ARG A 294 20.83 -12.23 -11.46
N GLN A 295 21.04 -12.73 -10.23
CA GLN A 295 21.21 -11.91 -9.02
C GLN A 295 20.02 -10.95 -8.87
N ALA A 296 18.82 -11.53 -8.91
CA ALA A 296 17.57 -10.79 -8.93
C ALA A 296 16.56 -11.40 -7.97
N ILE A 297 15.65 -10.58 -7.45
CA ILE A 297 14.45 -11.07 -6.79
C ILE A 297 13.29 -10.92 -7.77
N ILE A 298 12.61 -12.02 -8.07
CA ILE A 298 11.36 -12.01 -8.82
C ILE A 298 10.18 -12.03 -7.86
N LYS A 299 9.10 -11.34 -8.23
CA LYS A 299 7.82 -11.33 -7.53
C LYS A 299 6.82 -12.10 -8.37
N ILE A 300 6.32 -13.21 -7.84
CA ILE A 300 5.28 -14.07 -8.39
C ILE A 300 3.95 -13.67 -7.73
N ALA A 301 2.99 -13.21 -8.53
CA ALA A 301 1.65 -12.88 -8.06
C ALA A 301 0.82 -14.15 -7.82
N PRO A 302 -0.28 -14.11 -7.04
CA PRO A 302 -1.13 -15.29 -6.73
C PRO A 302 -1.69 -16.04 -7.94
N ASN A 303 -1.66 -15.43 -9.13
CA ASN A 303 -2.09 -16.03 -10.39
C ASN A 303 -0.95 -16.77 -11.13
N GLY A 304 0.24 -16.88 -10.54
CA GLY A 304 1.43 -17.52 -11.13
C GLY A 304 2.27 -16.64 -12.07
N SER A 305 1.78 -15.44 -12.44
CA SER A 305 2.58 -14.51 -13.25
C SER A 305 3.67 -13.85 -12.42
N TRP A 306 4.87 -13.68 -12.98
CA TRP A 306 5.99 -13.08 -12.25
C TRP A 306 6.61 -11.89 -12.97
N THR A 307 7.25 -11.03 -12.18
CA THR A 307 7.98 -9.83 -12.64
C THR A 307 9.26 -9.67 -11.83
N THR A 308 10.32 -9.12 -12.41
CA THR A 308 11.54 -8.81 -11.66
C THR A 308 11.30 -7.63 -10.73
N LEU A 309 11.42 -7.83 -9.41
CA LEU A 309 11.25 -6.79 -8.39
C LEU A 309 12.49 -5.88 -8.33
N VAL A 310 13.66 -6.51 -8.28
CA VAL A 310 14.97 -5.86 -8.22
C VAL A 310 16.04 -6.80 -8.78
N GLN A 311 17.09 -6.21 -9.35
CA GLN A 311 18.28 -6.91 -9.79
C GLN A 311 19.49 -6.09 -9.33
N ASP A 312 20.44 -6.74 -8.66
CA ASP A 312 21.60 -6.07 -8.07
C ASP A 312 22.75 -7.07 -7.92
N PRO A 313 23.98 -6.71 -8.32
CA PRO A 313 25.12 -7.64 -8.28
C PRO A 313 25.49 -8.13 -6.87
N ARG A 314 24.97 -7.48 -5.82
CA ARG A 314 25.15 -7.89 -4.43
C ARG A 314 24.20 -9.02 -4.00
N LEU A 315 23.16 -9.33 -4.77
CA LEU A 315 22.19 -10.41 -4.48
C LEU A 315 22.77 -11.77 -4.87
N LEU A 316 23.91 -12.12 -4.28
CA LEU A 316 24.62 -13.38 -4.53
C LEU A 316 24.05 -14.49 -3.67
N TRP A 317 23.30 -15.40 -4.29
CA TRP A 317 22.63 -16.52 -3.62
C TRP A 317 21.89 -16.07 -2.36
N VAL A 318 20.79 -15.34 -2.57
CA VAL A 318 19.93 -14.92 -1.46
C VAL A 318 19.09 -16.12 -1.02
N ASP A 319 19.36 -16.60 0.18
CA ASP A 319 18.67 -17.75 0.80
C ASP A 319 17.73 -17.27 1.92
N ALA A 320 16.84 -18.14 2.40
CA ALA A 320 15.96 -18.00 3.56
C ALA A 320 15.49 -16.55 3.80
N MET A 321 14.84 -16.00 2.78
CA MET A 321 14.35 -14.63 2.81
C MET A 321 13.29 -14.45 3.89
N TRP A 322 13.29 -13.29 4.53
CA TRP A 322 12.36 -13.00 5.62
C TRP A 322 11.65 -11.68 5.40
N ILE A 323 10.31 -11.69 5.47
CA ILE A 323 9.51 -10.48 5.46
C ILE A 323 9.13 -10.17 6.89
N ASP A 324 9.67 -9.08 7.42
CA ASP A 324 9.35 -8.66 8.78
C ASP A 324 7.95 -8.02 8.88
N THR A 325 7.48 -7.81 10.11
CA THR A 325 6.17 -7.20 10.39
C THR A 325 6.03 -5.77 9.83
N TYR A 326 7.13 -5.14 9.45
CA TYR A 326 7.17 -3.80 8.87
C TYR A 326 7.15 -3.80 7.33
N GLY A 327 7.07 -4.99 6.71
CA GLY A 327 7.07 -5.14 5.26
C GLY A 327 8.45 -4.93 4.62
N LYS A 328 9.52 -5.10 5.39
CA LYS A 328 10.89 -5.16 4.87
C LYS A 328 11.25 -6.62 4.57
N LEU A 329 11.64 -6.86 3.31
CA LEU A 329 12.24 -8.10 2.84
C LEU A 329 13.72 -8.09 3.18
N TRP A 330 14.13 -9.01 4.03
CA TRP A 330 15.51 -9.34 4.36
C TRP A 330 16.02 -10.38 3.37
N MET A 331 17.21 -10.12 2.83
CA MET A 331 17.82 -10.85 1.74
C MET A 331 19.29 -11.13 2.10
N PRO A 332 19.57 -12.17 2.90
CA PRO A 332 20.94 -12.55 3.24
C PRO A 332 21.64 -13.11 1.99
N ALA A 333 22.65 -12.40 1.48
CA ALA A 333 23.42 -12.82 0.31
C ALA A 333 24.56 -13.75 0.77
N ALA A 334 24.25 -15.04 0.90
CA ALA A 334 25.10 -16.03 1.54
C ALA A 334 26.31 -16.44 0.68
N GLN A 335 26.25 -16.24 -0.64
CA GLN A 335 27.25 -16.73 -1.61
C GLN A 335 27.48 -18.25 -1.52
N LEU A 336 26.43 -19.05 -1.28
CA LEU A 336 26.56 -20.51 -1.06
C LEU A 336 27.30 -21.21 -2.20
N ASN A 337 27.01 -20.83 -3.45
CA ASN A 337 27.65 -21.36 -4.66
C ASN A 337 29.18 -21.18 -4.70
N ARG A 338 29.74 -20.27 -3.89
CA ARG A 338 31.18 -20.02 -3.77
C ARG A 338 31.80 -20.72 -2.56
N GLY A 339 31.01 -21.45 -1.79
CA GLY A 339 31.45 -22.21 -0.63
C GLY A 339 32.17 -23.49 -0.98
N THR A 340 32.83 -24.08 0.02
CA THR A 340 33.55 -25.36 -0.10
C THR A 340 32.71 -26.54 -0.60
N PRO A 341 31.39 -26.66 -0.32
CA PRO A 341 30.60 -27.80 -0.79
C PRO A 341 30.53 -27.96 -2.31
N PHE A 342 30.56 -26.85 -3.05
CA PHE A 342 30.36 -26.84 -4.50
C PHE A 342 31.64 -26.57 -5.31
N ASN A 343 32.80 -26.55 -4.64
CA ASN A 343 34.07 -26.10 -5.22
C ASN A 343 35.25 -26.96 -4.76
N ASP A 344 35.09 -28.29 -4.76
CA ASP A 344 36.14 -29.26 -4.42
C ASP A 344 36.85 -28.98 -3.08
N GLY A 345 36.08 -28.52 -2.07
CA GLY A 345 36.60 -28.19 -0.75
C GLY A 345 37.28 -26.82 -0.63
N SER A 346 37.41 -26.06 -1.73
CA SER A 346 37.98 -24.70 -1.74
C SER A 346 36.91 -23.63 -1.58
N SER A 347 37.17 -22.58 -0.79
CA SER A 347 36.24 -21.45 -0.63
C SER A 347 36.62 -20.28 -1.51
N PHE A 348 35.68 -19.79 -2.31
CA PHE A 348 35.77 -18.59 -3.13
C PHE A 348 34.86 -17.46 -2.62
N VAL A 349 34.35 -17.58 -1.39
CA VAL A 349 33.49 -16.58 -0.75
C VAL A 349 34.25 -15.25 -0.62
N GLN A 350 33.64 -14.17 -1.10
CA GLN A 350 34.24 -12.83 -1.04
C GLN A 350 33.68 -12.05 0.15
N LYS A 351 34.59 -11.54 1.00
CA LYS A 351 34.25 -10.74 2.19
C LYS A 351 34.36 -9.23 1.89
N PRO A 352 33.53 -8.38 2.53
CA PRO A 352 32.49 -8.72 3.50
C PRO A 352 31.22 -9.28 2.82
N LEU A 353 30.48 -10.14 3.54
CA LEU A 353 29.15 -10.58 3.14
C LEU A 353 28.09 -9.59 3.60
N LEU A 354 26.93 -9.60 2.93
CA LEU A 354 25.89 -8.59 3.14
C LEU A 354 24.55 -9.28 3.45
N ALA A 355 23.89 -8.83 4.52
CA ALA A 355 22.44 -8.99 4.64
C ALA A 355 21.78 -7.73 4.08
N LEU A 356 21.07 -7.88 2.98
CA LEU A 356 20.43 -6.78 2.27
C LEU A 356 18.96 -6.66 2.72
N ALA A 357 18.40 -5.47 2.57
CA ALA A 357 17.01 -5.20 2.93
C ALA A 357 16.31 -4.32 1.88
N LEU A 358 15.06 -4.64 1.58
CA LEU A 358 14.20 -3.91 0.64
C LEU A 358 12.81 -3.71 1.25
N ALA A 359 12.26 -2.50 1.18
CA ALA A 359 10.87 -2.24 1.59
C ALA A 359 9.89 -2.65 0.47
N LEU A 360 8.96 -3.57 0.74
CA LEU A 360 8.07 -4.17 -0.27
C LEU A 360 6.85 -3.31 -0.65
N SER A 361 6.54 -2.26 0.10
CA SER A 361 5.52 -1.26 -0.24
C SER A 361 5.77 0.06 0.51
N GLY A 362 5.49 1.18 -0.15
CA GLY A 362 5.66 2.51 0.44
C GLY A 362 4.99 2.58 1.81
N SER A 363 5.74 3.07 2.81
CA SER A 363 5.25 3.33 4.16
C SER A 363 3.80 3.81 4.08
N PRO A 364 2.84 3.20 4.82
CA PRO A 364 1.53 3.81 4.98
C PRO A 364 1.75 5.28 5.36
N SER A 365 0.87 6.17 4.91
CA SER A 365 0.88 7.56 5.38
C SER A 365 1.02 7.57 6.91
N SER A 366 1.68 8.58 7.48
CA SER A 366 1.95 8.63 8.93
C SER A 366 0.70 8.35 9.78
N PHE A 367 -0.48 8.75 9.28
CA PHE A 367 -1.79 8.48 9.88
C PHE A 367 -2.25 7.01 9.73
N GLY A 368 -1.99 6.36 8.59
CA GLY A 368 -2.21 4.93 8.42
C GLY A 368 -1.30 4.08 9.32
N LYS A 369 -0.06 4.54 9.59
CA LYS A 369 0.87 3.89 10.52
C LYS A 369 0.40 3.90 11.98
N VAL A 370 -0.45 4.85 12.39
CA VAL A 370 -1.01 4.90 13.76
C VAL A 370 -1.76 3.62 14.10
N TYR A 371 -2.56 3.09 13.16
CA TYR A 371 -3.32 1.85 13.34
C TYR A 371 -2.47 0.58 13.36
N THR A 372 -1.19 0.66 13.02
CA THR A 372 -0.24 -0.46 13.23
C THR A 372 0.41 -0.38 14.60
N LEU A 373 0.65 0.82 15.13
CA LEU A 373 1.42 1.04 16.37
C LEU A 373 0.56 1.08 17.64
N PHE A 374 -0.73 1.41 17.49
CA PHE A 374 -1.65 1.63 18.60
C PHE A 374 -2.93 0.80 18.44
N PRO A 375 -3.62 0.48 19.56
CA PRO A 375 -4.87 -0.26 19.53
C PRO A 375 -5.92 0.34 18.61
N MET A 376 -6.45 -0.47 17.70
CA MET A 376 -7.39 -0.01 16.66
C MET A 376 -8.64 0.63 17.25
N LYS A 377 -9.26 -0.01 18.26
CA LYS A 377 -10.41 0.55 18.98
C LYS A 377 -10.12 1.95 19.52
N SER A 378 -8.98 2.13 20.18
CA SER A 378 -8.61 3.41 20.81
C SER A 378 -8.30 4.49 19.79
N VAL A 379 -7.58 4.16 18.71
CA VAL A 379 -7.25 5.11 17.63
C VAL A 379 -8.52 5.60 16.94
N PHE A 380 -9.46 4.69 16.65
CA PHE A 380 -10.70 5.06 15.98
C PHE A 380 -11.57 5.96 16.89
N MET A 381 -11.75 5.59 18.17
CA MET A 381 -12.46 6.45 19.14
C MET A 381 -11.80 7.82 19.31
N LEU A 382 -10.47 7.87 19.43
CA LEU A 382 -9.74 9.13 19.54
C LEU A 382 -9.92 10.00 18.29
N SER A 383 -9.89 9.39 17.10
CA SER A 383 -10.09 10.13 15.85
C SER A 383 -11.49 10.73 15.71
N VAL A 384 -12.52 10.00 16.15
CA VAL A 384 -13.90 10.51 16.24
C VAL A 384 -13.99 11.62 17.29
N ALA A 385 -13.38 11.44 18.47
CA ALA A 385 -13.36 12.46 19.51
C ALA A 385 -12.68 13.76 19.04
N ILE A 386 -11.55 13.67 18.33
CA ILE A 386 -10.86 14.82 17.71
C ILE A 386 -11.78 15.51 16.70
N PHE A 387 -12.48 14.74 15.86
CA PHE A 387 -13.46 15.29 14.92
C PHE A 387 -14.56 16.06 15.64
N GLU A 388 -15.13 15.51 16.71
CA GLU A 388 -16.19 16.14 17.48
C GLU A 388 -15.72 17.38 18.25
N VAL A 389 -14.50 17.38 18.79
CA VAL A 389 -13.91 18.58 19.40
C VAL A 389 -13.78 19.71 18.37
N GLY A 390 -13.32 19.38 17.15
CA GLY A 390 -13.28 20.35 16.05
C GLY A 390 -14.67 20.85 15.66
N SER A 391 -15.66 19.96 15.62
CA SER A 391 -17.07 20.30 15.36
C SER A 391 -17.64 21.23 16.43
N LEU A 392 -17.35 20.95 17.71
CA LEU A 392 -17.78 21.75 18.85
C LEU A 392 -17.21 23.17 18.80
N LEU A 393 -15.91 23.30 18.46
CA LEU A 393 -15.27 24.60 18.24
C LEU A 393 -15.95 25.38 17.11
N CYS A 394 -16.35 24.70 16.02
CA CYS A 394 -17.11 25.34 14.94
C CYS A 394 -18.51 25.78 15.39
N THR A 395 -19.20 24.97 16.20
CA THR A 395 -20.52 25.32 16.75
C THR A 395 -20.48 26.57 17.63
N PHE A 396 -19.48 26.68 18.51
CA PHE A 396 -19.34 27.82 19.43
C PHE A 396 -18.43 28.95 18.91
N ALA A 397 -18.09 28.93 17.62
CA ALA A 397 -17.20 29.95 17.06
C ALA A 397 -17.82 31.35 17.15
N THR A 398 -17.12 32.25 17.85
CA THR A 398 -17.46 33.67 17.97
C THR A 398 -16.72 34.54 16.95
N ASN A 399 -15.64 34.03 16.36
CA ASN A 399 -14.86 34.71 15.35
C ASN A 399 -14.28 33.72 14.33
N SER A 400 -13.80 34.25 13.20
CA SER A 400 -13.26 33.43 12.10
C SER A 400 -12.03 32.62 12.50
N LYS A 401 -11.20 33.09 13.44
CA LYS A 401 -9.99 32.38 13.87
C LYS A 401 -10.34 31.08 14.59
N ILE A 402 -11.30 31.12 15.52
CA ILE A 402 -11.80 29.92 16.22
C ILE A 402 -12.45 28.97 15.24
N PHE A 403 -13.23 29.49 14.28
CA PHE A 403 -13.86 28.67 13.26
C PHE A 403 -12.83 27.93 12.38
N ILE A 404 -11.79 28.61 11.93
CA ILE A 404 -10.69 28.01 11.13
C ILE A 404 -9.94 26.96 11.96
N ALA A 405 -9.63 27.26 13.21
CA ALA A 405 -8.98 26.30 14.12
C ALA A 405 -9.84 25.05 14.33
N GLY A 406 -11.15 25.21 14.55
CA GLY A 406 -12.09 24.09 14.65
C GLY A 406 -12.12 23.22 13.40
N ARG A 407 -12.12 23.84 12.20
CA ARG A 407 -12.04 23.13 10.92
C ARG A 407 -10.73 22.36 10.74
N ALA A 408 -9.61 22.91 11.18
CA ALA A 408 -8.31 22.23 11.15
C ALA A 408 -8.31 20.98 12.05
N VAL A 409 -8.82 21.12 13.28
CA VAL A 409 -8.95 20.00 14.24
C VAL A 409 -9.88 18.92 13.70
N ALA A 410 -11.05 19.30 13.16
CA ALA A 410 -11.98 18.36 12.55
C ALA A 410 -11.34 17.62 11.35
N GLY A 411 -10.59 18.33 10.50
CA GLY A 411 -9.88 17.74 9.36
C GLY A 411 -8.84 16.70 9.77
N LEU A 412 -8.14 16.91 10.88
CA LEU A 412 -7.20 15.93 11.44
C LEU A 412 -7.92 14.63 11.83
N GLY A 413 -9.06 14.74 12.53
CA GLY A 413 -9.88 13.57 12.90
C GLY A 413 -10.31 12.75 11.68
N VAL A 414 -10.87 13.39 10.65
CA VAL A 414 -11.29 12.74 9.40
C VAL A 414 -10.12 12.07 8.69
N SER A 415 -8.93 12.69 8.68
CA SER A 415 -7.75 12.14 8.01
C SER A 415 -7.29 10.81 8.64
N VAL A 416 -7.38 10.70 9.96
CA VAL A 416 -7.07 9.46 10.70
C VAL A 416 -8.17 8.40 10.45
N ILE A 417 -9.45 8.77 10.46
CA ILE A 417 -10.55 7.84 10.14
C ILE A 417 -10.37 7.25 8.73
N ALA A 418 -10.14 8.10 7.74
CA ALA A 418 -9.93 7.68 6.35
C ALA A 418 -8.68 6.80 6.19
N GLY A 419 -7.58 7.11 6.89
CA GLY A 419 -6.33 6.34 6.85
C GLY A 419 -6.42 4.93 7.46
N GLY A 420 -7.37 4.69 8.37
CA GLY A 420 -7.59 3.40 9.03
C GLY A 420 -8.58 2.48 8.34
N PHE A 421 -9.42 3.01 7.44
CA PHE A 421 -10.56 2.30 6.86
C PHE A 421 -10.19 0.97 6.19
N LEU A 422 -9.19 0.97 5.31
CA LEU A 422 -8.77 -0.24 4.60
C LEU A 422 -8.14 -1.29 5.53
N LYS A 423 -7.51 -0.86 6.63
CA LYS A 423 -6.97 -1.78 7.63
C LYS A 423 -8.09 -2.42 8.44
N LEU A 424 -9.10 -1.64 8.84
CA LEU A 424 -10.25 -2.12 9.59
C LEU A 424 -11.01 -3.18 8.79
N LEU A 425 -11.21 -2.88 7.51
CA LEU A 425 -11.93 -3.75 6.58
C LEU A 425 -11.18 -5.07 6.32
N LYS A 426 -9.84 -5.05 6.29
CA LYS A 426 -9.01 -6.26 6.21
C LYS A 426 -9.06 -7.10 7.48
N HIS A 427 -9.21 -6.46 8.64
CA HIS A 427 -9.23 -7.13 9.94
C HIS A 427 -10.61 -7.74 10.25
N LEU A 428 -11.69 -7.08 9.82
CA LEU A 428 -13.06 -7.50 10.07
C LEU A 428 -13.62 -8.51 9.06
N PHE A 429 -13.11 -8.51 7.83
CA PHE A 429 -13.71 -9.29 6.73
C PHE A 429 -12.68 -10.09 5.92
N PRO A 430 -13.01 -11.35 5.56
CA PRO A 430 -12.17 -12.16 4.67
C PRO A 430 -12.08 -11.54 3.27
N LEU A 431 -10.97 -11.77 2.56
CA LEU A 431 -10.59 -11.08 1.31
C LEU A 431 -11.71 -11.01 0.25
N HIS A 432 -12.48 -12.09 0.09
CA HIS A 432 -13.57 -12.17 -0.89
C HIS A 432 -14.78 -11.27 -0.57
N LYS A 433 -14.98 -10.87 0.70
CA LYS A 433 -16.07 -9.94 1.12
C LYS A 433 -15.63 -8.49 1.16
N GLN A 434 -14.32 -8.22 1.11
CA GLN A 434 -13.77 -6.87 1.28
C GLN A 434 -14.27 -5.89 0.20
N ALA A 435 -14.32 -6.31 -1.06
CA ALA A 435 -14.82 -5.47 -2.17
C ALA A 435 -16.31 -5.09 -2.00
N LEU A 436 -17.13 -6.03 -1.51
CA LEU A 436 -18.54 -5.77 -1.20
C LEU A 436 -18.68 -4.74 -0.08
N MET A 437 -17.90 -4.87 1.00
CA MET A 437 -17.95 -3.95 2.13
C MET A 437 -17.48 -2.53 1.76
N VAL A 438 -16.43 -2.41 0.93
CA VAL A 438 -16.01 -1.12 0.37
C VAL A 438 -17.15 -0.47 -0.43
N SER A 439 -17.89 -1.27 -1.19
CA SER A 439 -19.02 -0.79 -1.99
C SER A 439 -20.21 -0.34 -1.14
N ILE A 440 -20.53 -1.08 -0.06
CA ILE A 440 -21.58 -0.72 0.90
C ILE A 440 -21.24 0.62 1.58
N VAL A 441 -20.00 0.76 2.07
CA VAL A 441 -19.54 2.00 2.72
C VAL A 441 -19.58 3.19 1.75
N GLY A 442 -19.15 2.99 0.49
CA GLY A 442 -19.28 4.00 -0.56
C GLY A 442 -20.75 4.37 -0.86
N GLY A 443 -21.66 3.40 -0.77
CA GLY A 443 -23.10 3.62 -0.84
C GLY A 443 -23.61 4.51 0.30
N CYS A 444 -23.24 4.21 1.54
CA CYS A 444 -23.56 5.03 2.71
C CYS A 444 -23.03 6.47 2.56
N GLN A 445 -21.80 6.63 2.07
CA GLN A 445 -21.22 7.95 1.79
C GLN A 445 -22.04 8.73 0.75
N SER A 446 -22.55 8.06 -0.28
CA SER A 446 -23.38 8.67 -1.32
C SER A 446 -24.73 9.15 -0.77
N VAL A 447 -25.36 8.36 0.09
CA VAL A 447 -26.60 8.77 0.80
C VAL A 447 -26.35 9.98 1.69
N GLY A 448 -25.22 10.01 2.41
CA GLY A 448 -24.79 11.17 3.20
C GLY A 448 -24.63 12.42 2.33
N LEU A 449 -23.99 12.28 1.16
CA LEU A 449 -23.78 13.40 0.25
C LEU A 449 -25.09 14.00 -0.30
N VAL A 450 -26.08 13.15 -0.60
CA VAL A 450 -27.40 13.58 -1.09
C VAL A 450 -28.23 14.24 0.02
N SER A 451 -28.18 13.69 1.24
CA SER A 451 -28.97 14.20 2.37
C SER A 451 -28.39 15.47 3.01
N ALA A 452 -27.07 15.69 2.93
CA ALA A 452 -26.39 16.79 3.60
C ALA A 452 -26.93 18.20 3.27
N PRO A 453 -27.20 18.60 2.00
CA PRO A 453 -27.75 19.93 1.71
C PRO A 453 -29.19 20.12 2.22
N ILE A 454 -29.99 19.05 2.29
CA ILE A 454 -31.38 19.12 2.76
C ILE A 454 -31.36 19.34 4.27
N ILE A 455 -30.63 18.49 5.00
CA ILE A 455 -30.51 18.57 6.45
C ILE A 455 -29.83 19.88 6.84
N GLY A 456 -28.72 20.23 6.19
CA GLY A 456 -27.99 21.47 6.45
C GLY A 456 -28.83 22.72 6.14
N GLY A 457 -29.57 22.72 5.03
CA GLY A 457 -30.49 23.81 4.69
C GLY A 457 -31.60 23.97 5.72
N ALA A 458 -32.22 22.86 6.15
CA ALA A 458 -33.26 22.87 7.18
C ALA A 458 -32.73 23.39 8.53
N LEU A 459 -31.52 22.97 8.93
CA LEU A 459 -30.88 23.45 10.15
C LEU A 459 -30.55 24.96 10.11
N ILE A 460 -30.15 25.48 8.94
CA ILE A 460 -29.91 26.91 8.76
C ILE A 460 -31.22 27.70 8.86
N ASP A 461 -32.28 27.22 8.20
CA ASP A 461 -33.57 27.92 8.15
C ASP A 461 -34.31 27.89 9.51
N THR A 462 -34.13 26.83 10.32
CA THR A 462 -34.80 26.68 11.63
C THR A 462 -33.96 27.18 12.81
N PHE A 463 -32.65 27.02 12.75
CA PHE A 463 -31.73 27.41 13.81
C PHE A 463 -30.72 28.43 13.27
N THR A 464 -29.45 28.05 13.16
CA THR A 464 -28.38 28.86 12.59
C THR A 464 -27.38 27.92 11.92
N TRP A 465 -26.47 28.45 11.10
CA TRP A 465 -25.39 27.67 10.48
C TRP A 465 -24.53 26.89 11.49
N ARG A 466 -24.49 27.30 12.76
CA ARG A 466 -23.76 26.61 13.83
C ARG A 466 -24.34 25.22 14.12
N ALA A 467 -25.64 25.05 13.92
CA ALA A 467 -26.34 23.78 14.13
C ALA A 467 -25.86 22.69 13.15
N CYS A 468 -25.39 23.07 11.95
CA CYS A 468 -24.79 22.13 10.99
C CYS A 468 -23.53 21.44 11.53
N PHE A 469 -22.83 22.05 12.48
CA PHE A 469 -21.71 21.43 13.19
C PHE A 469 -22.18 20.74 14.48
N GLY A 470 -23.16 21.34 15.16
CA GLY A 470 -23.69 20.80 16.42
C GLY A 470 -24.34 19.42 16.27
N ILE A 471 -24.96 19.13 15.11
CA ILE A 471 -25.56 17.82 14.82
C ILE A 471 -24.55 16.67 14.81
N ASN A 472 -23.27 16.95 14.56
CA ASN A 472 -22.22 15.92 14.57
C ASN A 472 -22.01 15.39 15.99
N ILE A 473 -22.11 16.24 17.03
CA ILE A 473 -21.81 15.87 18.42
C ILE A 473 -22.63 14.64 18.90
N PRO A 474 -23.97 14.62 18.82
CA PRO A 474 -24.74 13.45 19.23
C PRO A 474 -24.46 12.22 18.35
N LEU A 475 -24.17 12.41 17.06
CA LEU A 475 -23.80 11.32 16.14
C LEU A 475 -22.43 10.73 16.50
N GLY A 476 -21.46 11.57 16.84
CA GLY A 476 -20.13 11.15 17.28
C GLY A 476 -20.17 10.42 18.62
N VAL A 477 -20.98 10.91 19.57
CA VAL A 477 -21.23 10.19 20.84
C VAL A 477 -21.86 8.82 20.58
N MET A 478 -22.85 8.75 19.69
CA MET A 478 -23.46 7.47 19.28
C MET A 478 -22.43 6.55 18.62
N CYS A 479 -21.59 7.06 17.70
CA CYS A 479 -20.51 6.29 17.08
C CYS A 479 -19.52 5.74 18.12
N ILE A 480 -19.08 6.57 19.06
CA ILE A 480 -18.19 6.15 20.15
C ILE A 480 -18.88 5.07 21.00
N ALA A 481 -20.15 5.26 21.38
CA ALA A 481 -20.90 4.25 22.13
C ALA A 481 -20.99 2.91 21.38
N LEU A 482 -21.30 2.95 20.08
CA LEU A 482 -21.35 1.75 19.23
C LEU A 482 -19.98 1.05 19.16
N ILE A 483 -18.88 1.79 19.12
CA ILE A 483 -17.53 1.21 19.13
C ILE A 483 -17.19 0.64 20.51
N VAL A 484 -17.56 1.32 21.59
CA VAL A 484 -17.31 0.87 22.96
C VAL A 484 -17.99 -0.47 23.23
N TYR A 485 -19.28 -0.58 22.87
CA TYR A 485 -20.10 -1.77 23.18
C TYR A 485 -20.12 -2.83 22.08
N GLY A 486 -19.89 -2.46 20.81
CA GLY A 486 -20.05 -3.35 19.65
C GLY A 486 -18.74 -3.79 18.99
N PHE A 487 -17.59 -3.23 19.40
CA PHE A 487 -16.29 -3.58 18.84
C PHE A 487 -15.30 -3.91 19.95
N GLU A 488 -14.88 -5.17 20.01
CA GLU A 488 -13.74 -5.62 20.82
C GLU A 488 -12.57 -5.91 19.87
N ASP A 489 -11.36 -5.49 20.25
CA ASP A 489 -10.16 -5.82 19.50
C ASP A 489 -9.93 -7.35 19.64
N PRO A 490 -10.06 -8.15 18.57
CA PRO A 490 -10.11 -9.60 18.68
C PRO A 490 -8.74 -10.27 18.85
N LEU A 491 -7.63 -9.52 18.80
CA LEU A 491 -6.27 -10.05 18.88
C LEU A 491 -5.32 -9.13 19.68
N PRO A 492 -4.29 -9.70 20.35
CA PRO A 492 -3.24 -8.93 21.01
C PRO A 492 -2.54 -8.00 20.02
N HIS A 493 -2.41 -6.71 20.37
CA HIS A 493 -1.73 -5.73 19.54
C HIS A 493 -0.24 -6.09 19.45
N PRO A 494 0.32 -6.41 18.26
CA PRO A 494 1.71 -6.89 18.11
C PRO A 494 2.78 -5.93 18.62
N HIS A 495 2.42 -4.66 18.81
CA HIS A 495 3.29 -3.60 19.33
C HIS A 495 2.79 -3.02 20.67
N GLY A 496 1.92 -3.74 21.39
CA GLY A 496 1.37 -3.30 22.69
C GLY A 496 2.47 -2.92 23.69
N GLU A 497 3.51 -3.76 23.79
CA GLU A 497 4.62 -3.64 24.74
C GLU A 497 5.72 -2.65 24.33
N MET A 498 5.68 -2.15 23.09
CA MET A 498 6.75 -1.29 22.59
C MET A 498 6.74 0.09 23.28
N PRO A 499 7.89 0.64 23.72
CA PRO A 499 7.94 1.93 24.40
C PRO A 499 7.38 3.05 23.54
N PHE A 500 6.64 4.00 24.14
CA PHE A 500 6.00 5.11 23.42
C PHE A 500 6.97 5.92 22.55
N ARG A 501 8.22 6.13 23.02
CA ARG A 501 9.28 6.81 22.26
C ARG A 501 9.69 6.05 20.99
N ALA A 502 9.74 4.72 21.06
CA ALA A 502 10.04 3.88 19.90
C ALA A 502 8.89 3.93 18.88
N LYS A 503 7.63 3.90 19.35
CA LYS A 503 6.44 4.10 18.50
C LYS A 503 6.49 5.45 17.75
N LEU A 504 6.81 6.54 18.45
CA LEU A 504 6.94 7.86 17.83
C LEU A 504 8.08 7.93 16.78
N LYS A 505 9.20 7.24 17.02
CA LYS A 505 10.33 7.21 16.08
C LYS A 505 10.00 6.45 14.78
N GLN A 506 9.05 5.50 14.83
CA GLN A 506 8.58 4.77 13.65
C GLN A 506 7.54 5.57 12.82
N MET A 507 6.91 6.57 13.42
CA MET A 507 6.05 7.52 12.72
C MET A 507 6.92 8.53 11.95
N ASP A 508 6.58 8.81 10.69
CA ASP A 508 7.23 9.88 9.92
C ASP A 508 6.69 11.25 10.36
N LEU A 509 6.90 11.58 11.63
CA LEU A 509 6.44 12.83 12.25
C LEU A 509 7.17 14.02 11.65
N PHE A 510 8.44 13.87 11.31
CA PHE A 510 9.24 14.93 10.70
C PHE A 510 8.74 15.28 9.29
N GLY A 511 8.49 14.29 8.43
CA GLY A 511 7.89 14.50 7.12
C GLY A 511 6.49 15.12 7.22
N THR A 512 5.67 14.65 8.17
CA THR A 512 4.33 15.20 8.42
C THR A 512 4.37 16.65 8.89
N LEU A 513 5.27 16.97 9.82
CA LEU A 513 5.41 18.29 10.44
C LEU A 513 6.00 19.32 9.48
N LEU A 514 6.75 18.91 8.46
CA LEU A 514 7.19 19.78 7.36
C LEU A 514 6.13 19.93 6.27
N ALA A 515 5.41 18.86 5.94
CA ALA A 515 4.42 18.88 4.85
C ALA A 515 3.23 19.80 5.15
N VAL A 516 2.68 19.74 6.38
CA VAL A 516 1.49 20.52 6.75
C VAL A 516 1.72 22.04 6.64
N PRO A 517 2.80 22.63 7.21
CA PRO A 517 3.11 24.04 7.05
C PRO A 517 3.45 24.40 5.60
N ALA A 518 4.19 23.58 4.86
CA ALA A 518 4.55 23.86 3.48
C ALA A 518 3.30 23.99 2.57
N ILE A 519 2.33 23.08 2.73
CA ILE A 519 1.05 23.15 2.02
C ILE A 519 0.26 24.40 2.44
N THR A 520 0.23 24.70 3.73
CA THR A 520 -0.47 25.88 4.27
C THR A 520 0.13 27.17 3.70
N ILE A 521 1.45 27.29 3.65
CA ILE A 521 2.16 28.44 3.09
C ILE A 521 1.91 28.54 1.58
N LEU A 522 1.91 27.43 0.84
CA LEU A 522 1.59 27.43 -0.58
C LEU A 522 0.17 27.95 -0.85
N VAL A 523 -0.82 27.50 -0.08
CA VAL A 523 -2.21 27.97 -0.19
C VAL A 523 -2.33 29.45 0.17
N LEU A 524 -1.68 29.90 1.25
CA LEU A 524 -1.65 31.31 1.65
C LEU A 524 -0.95 32.19 0.59
N ALA A 525 0.13 31.70 0.00
CA ALA A 525 0.85 32.40 -1.06
C ALA A 525 0.00 32.57 -2.32
N LEU A 526 -0.80 31.57 -2.68
CA LEU A 526 -1.76 31.68 -3.78
C LEU A 526 -2.93 32.61 -3.42
N GLN A 527 -3.37 32.61 -2.16
CA GLN A 527 -4.44 33.46 -1.67
C GLN A 527 -4.03 34.94 -1.59
N TRP A 528 -2.76 35.23 -1.29
CA TRP A 528 -2.21 36.60 -1.15
C TRP A 528 -1.36 37.04 -2.34
N GLY A 529 -1.17 36.17 -3.33
CA GLY A 529 -0.39 36.39 -4.56
C GLY A 529 -0.94 37.45 -5.51
N GLY A 530 -1.90 38.27 -5.04
CA GLY A 530 -2.40 39.46 -5.70
C GLY A 530 -1.97 40.79 -5.06
N THR A 531 -1.38 40.83 -3.85
CA THR A 531 -0.99 42.14 -3.26
C THR A 531 0.27 42.19 -2.39
N HIS A 532 0.74 41.16 -1.68
CA HIS A 532 2.02 41.25 -0.94
C HIS A 532 2.60 39.86 -0.68
N ILE A 533 3.76 39.52 -1.26
CA ILE A 533 4.86 38.67 -0.74
C ILE A 533 5.80 38.28 -1.90
N ARG A 534 7.11 38.52 -1.72
CA ARG A 534 8.19 38.05 -2.59
C ARG A 534 8.84 36.86 -1.88
N MET A 535 8.81 35.67 -2.48
CA MET A 535 9.38 34.44 -1.89
C MET A 535 10.89 34.38 -2.15
N GLU A 536 11.70 34.26 -1.09
CA GLU A 536 13.12 33.90 -1.18
C GLU A 536 13.32 32.38 -1.11
N GLN A 537 14.28 31.87 -1.89
CA GLN A 537 14.61 30.45 -1.99
C GLN A 537 15.53 30.00 -0.85
N SER A 538 15.16 28.93 -0.13
CA SER A 538 16.16 28.11 0.59
C SER A 538 15.81 26.61 0.70
N HIS A 539 16.75 25.84 0.13
CA HIS A 539 17.21 24.45 0.36
C HIS A 539 16.31 23.38 0.98
N HIS A 540 15.45 22.71 0.21
CA HIS A 540 14.86 21.43 0.65
C HIS A 540 14.71 20.44 -0.52
N GLN A 541 15.81 19.79 -0.93
CA GLN A 541 15.87 18.96 -2.15
C GLN A 541 15.43 17.48 -2.00
N ARG A 542 15.36 16.88 -0.80
CA ARG A 542 15.17 15.41 -0.68
C ARG A 542 13.72 14.90 -0.76
N LEU A 543 12.72 15.64 -0.25
CA LEU A 543 11.31 15.23 -0.34
C LEU A 543 10.70 15.55 -1.72
N LEU A 544 11.15 16.64 -2.34
CA LEU A 544 10.77 17.02 -3.69
C LEU A 544 11.34 16.06 -4.74
N HIS A 545 12.51 15.45 -4.53
CA HIS A 545 13.11 14.56 -5.53
C HIS A 545 12.28 13.27 -5.76
N THR A 546 11.76 12.67 -4.69
CA THR A 546 10.94 11.44 -4.79
C THR A 546 9.55 11.72 -5.39
N CYS A 547 8.92 12.83 -4.98
CA CYS A 547 7.67 13.30 -5.60
C CYS A 547 7.89 13.70 -7.07
N TRP A 548 9.05 14.25 -7.42
CA TRP A 548 9.42 14.66 -8.78
C TRP A 548 9.74 13.47 -9.69
N LEU A 549 10.32 12.39 -9.17
CA LEU A 549 10.58 11.15 -9.94
C LEU A 549 9.29 10.40 -10.27
N ILE A 550 8.32 10.31 -9.35
CA ILE A 550 7.00 9.72 -9.61
C ILE A 550 6.16 10.63 -10.53
N ALA A 551 6.30 11.95 -10.38
CA ALA A 551 5.71 12.91 -11.30
C ALA A 551 6.31 12.85 -12.72
N LYS A 552 7.38 12.11 -13.01
CA LYS A 552 7.85 11.97 -14.42
C LYS A 552 6.99 11.06 -15.28
N GLN A 553 6.11 10.23 -14.69
CA GLN A 553 5.17 9.46 -15.49
C GLN A 553 4.04 10.36 -16.02
N ARG A 554 3.91 10.44 -17.34
CA ARG A 554 2.89 11.23 -18.03
C ARG A 554 1.47 11.00 -17.50
N SER A 555 1.08 9.75 -17.24
CA SER A 555 -0.26 9.41 -16.72
C SER A 555 -0.51 9.96 -15.32
N MET A 556 0.55 10.11 -14.52
CA MET A 556 0.46 10.60 -13.14
C MET A 556 0.23 12.11 -13.12
N ILE A 557 1.04 12.90 -13.87
CA ILE A 557 0.81 14.34 -14.01
C ILE A 557 -0.59 14.60 -14.58
N ALA A 558 -0.95 13.85 -15.62
CA ALA A 558 -2.22 13.97 -16.30
C ALA A 558 -3.41 13.69 -15.39
N GLY A 559 -3.31 12.61 -14.61
CA GLY A 559 -4.32 12.22 -13.63
C GLY A 559 -4.45 13.26 -12.53
N VAL A 560 -3.33 13.71 -11.95
CA VAL A 560 -3.33 14.74 -10.90
C VAL A 560 -3.92 16.04 -11.43
N TRP A 561 -3.52 16.50 -12.62
CA TRP A 561 -4.07 17.69 -13.26
C TRP A 561 -5.59 17.58 -13.45
N TYR A 562 -6.04 16.48 -14.06
CA TYR A 562 -7.46 16.24 -14.29
C TYR A 562 -8.24 16.24 -12.98
N THR A 563 -7.77 15.50 -11.97
CA THR A 563 -8.45 15.40 -10.67
C THR A 563 -8.46 16.74 -9.93
N THR A 564 -7.39 17.53 -10.02
CA THR A 564 -7.29 18.88 -9.45
C THR A 564 -8.31 19.82 -10.10
N CYS A 565 -8.39 19.86 -11.43
CA CYS A 565 -9.35 20.67 -12.17
C CYS A 565 -10.79 20.22 -11.90
N CYS A 566 -11.07 18.91 -11.98
CA CYS A 566 -12.41 18.34 -11.80
C CYS A 566 -12.97 18.59 -10.39
N ASN A 567 -12.15 18.39 -9.35
CA ASN A 567 -12.54 18.71 -7.96
C ASN A 567 -12.64 20.22 -7.72
N GLY A 568 -11.87 21.04 -8.44
CA GLY A 568 -12.01 22.49 -8.45
C GLY A 568 -13.36 22.94 -9.01
N VAL A 569 -13.74 22.43 -10.18
CA VAL A 569 -15.03 22.69 -10.84
C VAL A 569 -16.19 22.31 -9.91
N LEU A 570 -16.20 21.06 -9.41
CA LEU A 570 -17.25 20.58 -8.51
C LEU A 570 -17.40 21.49 -7.27
N ALA A 571 -16.29 21.92 -6.69
CA ALA A 571 -16.27 22.75 -5.50
C ALA A 571 -16.76 24.18 -5.76
N MET A 572 -16.28 24.83 -6.83
CA MET A 572 -16.73 26.17 -7.23
C MET A 572 -18.21 26.17 -7.61
N THR A 573 -18.64 25.25 -8.48
CA THR A 573 -20.02 25.20 -8.97
C THR A 573 -20.99 25.03 -7.81
N LYS A 574 -20.70 24.14 -6.84
CA LYS A 574 -21.49 24.01 -5.59
C LYS A 574 -21.54 25.31 -4.78
N TYR A 575 -20.39 25.97 -4.62
CA TYR A 575 -20.28 27.18 -3.80
C TYR A 575 -21.06 28.36 -4.38
N TYR A 576 -20.88 28.67 -5.67
CA TYR A 576 -21.51 29.84 -6.31
C TYR A 576 -22.97 29.63 -6.68
N ILE A 577 -23.42 28.40 -6.95
CA ILE A 577 -24.85 28.11 -7.12
C ILE A 577 -25.61 28.44 -5.83
N SER A 578 -25.04 28.12 -4.67
CA SER A 578 -25.66 28.45 -3.38
C SER A 578 -25.72 29.97 -3.15
N ILE A 579 -24.65 30.68 -3.49
CA ILE A 579 -24.60 32.16 -3.43
C ILE A 579 -25.66 32.77 -4.36
N TYR A 580 -25.82 32.23 -5.56
CA TYR A 580 -26.82 32.68 -6.51
C TYR A 580 -28.26 32.51 -6.00
N PHE A 581 -28.62 31.32 -5.51
CA PHE A 581 -29.99 31.08 -5.04
C PHE A 581 -30.34 31.85 -3.78
N GLN A 582 -29.42 31.96 -2.83
CA GLN A 582 -29.69 32.64 -1.57
C GLN A 582 -29.54 34.16 -1.72
N GLY A 583 -28.42 34.63 -2.28
CA GLY A 583 -28.14 36.06 -2.46
C GLY A 583 -28.99 36.69 -3.57
N VAL A 584 -28.85 36.21 -4.81
CA VAL A 584 -29.51 36.82 -5.98
C VAL A 584 -31.00 36.51 -6.01
N ARG A 585 -31.40 35.24 -5.86
CA ARG A 585 -32.83 34.82 -5.97
C ARG A 585 -33.62 34.96 -4.66
N GLY A 586 -32.97 35.10 -3.51
CA GLY A 586 -33.65 35.24 -2.22
C GLY A 586 -34.33 33.95 -1.74
N TYR A 587 -33.88 32.78 -2.19
CA TYR A 587 -34.40 31.50 -1.72
C TYR A 587 -33.82 31.15 -0.35
N THR A 588 -34.60 30.41 0.45
CA THR A 588 -34.12 29.87 1.72
C THR A 588 -33.00 28.85 1.52
N ALA A 589 -32.23 28.56 2.57
CA ALA A 589 -31.13 27.61 2.48
C ALA A 589 -31.63 26.20 2.13
N SER A 590 -32.77 25.78 2.68
CA SER A 590 -33.43 24.51 2.34
C SER A 590 -33.79 24.43 0.87
N LYS A 591 -34.39 25.49 0.31
CA LYS A 591 -34.78 25.52 -1.11
C LYS A 591 -33.55 25.53 -2.02
N SER A 592 -32.50 26.25 -1.65
CA SER A 592 -31.21 26.22 -2.36
C SER A 592 -30.60 24.81 -2.36
N GLY A 593 -30.62 24.13 -1.21
CA GLY A 593 -30.16 22.75 -1.08
C GLY A 593 -30.96 21.78 -1.94
N LEU A 594 -32.29 21.90 -1.92
CA LEU A 594 -33.21 21.09 -2.74
C LEU A 594 -32.93 21.24 -4.25
N LEU A 595 -32.69 22.47 -4.72
CA LEU A 595 -32.34 22.75 -6.12
C LEU A 595 -30.97 22.20 -6.52
N GLY A 596 -30.07 21.97 -5.56
CA GLY A 596 -28.76 21.34 -5.79
C GLY A 596 -28.81 19.81 -5.87
N LEU A 597 -29.90 19.16 -5.43
CA LEU A 597 -30.01 17.70 -5.38
C LEU A 597 -29.81 16.99 -6.72
N PRO A 598 -30.36 17.47 -7.85
CA PRO A 598 -30.19 16.79 -9.13
C PRO A 598 -28.70 16.60 -9.50
N MET A 599 -27.85 17.57 -9.16
CA MET A 599 -26.40 17.47 -9.38
C MET A 599 -25.76 16.38 -8.52
N ILE A 600 -26.09 16.32 -7.23
CA ILE A 600 -25.50 15.34 -6.32
C ILE A 600 -25.99 13.93 -6.62
N ALA A 601 -27.28 13.78 -6.96
CA ALA A 601 -27.86 12.51 -7.37
C ALA A 601 -27.25 12.03 -8.69
N GLY A 602 -27.14 12.92 -9.69
CA GLY A 602 -26.48 12.63 -10.96
C GLY A 602 -25.03 12.19 -10.77
N PHE A 603 -24.28 12.89 -9.91
CA PHE A 603 -22.91 12.55 -9.53
C PHE A 603 -22.82 11.16 -8.87
N SER A 604 -23.69 10.86 -7.91
CA SER A 604 -23.64 9.59 -7.16
C SER A 604 -23.96 8.39 -8.05
N VAL A 605 -24.98 8.51 -8.90
CA VAL A 605 -25.37 7.44 -9.84
C VAL A 605 -24.30 7.22 -10.90
N SER A 606 -23.75 8.30 -11.47
CA SER A 606 -22.75 8.18 -12.52
C SER A 606 -21.40 7.67 -11.99
N LEU A 607 -21.06 7.98 -10.74
CA LEU A 607 -19.89 7.45 -10.05
C LEU A 607 -19.93 5.91 -9.99
N LEU A 608 -21.08 5.34 -9.61
CA LEU A 608 -21.30 3.89 -9.59
C LEU A 608 -21.28 3.30 -11.02
N ALA A 609 -21.97 3.95 -11.96
CA ALA A 609 -22.02 3.51 -13.34
C ALA A 609 -20.64 3.51 -14.02
N ALA A 610 -19.78 4.49 -13.71
CA ALA A 610 -18.41 4.55 -14.21
C ALA A 610 -17.58 3.35 -13.74
N GLY A 611 -17.65 3.01 -12.44
CA GLY A 611 -16.95 1.84 -11.90
C GLY A 611 -17.39 0.53 -12.56
N LEU A 612 -18.70 0.32 -12.71
CA LEU A 612 -19.26 -0.86 -13.38
C LEU A 612 -18.92 -0.90 -14.87
N GLY A 613 -19.03 0.24 -15.55
CA GLY A 613 -18.75 0.38 -16.98
C GLY A 613 -17.30 0.06 -17.30
N VAL A 614 -16.36 0.58 -16.50
CA VAL A 614 -14.94 0.30 -16.69
C VAL A 614 -14.61 -1.17 -16.40
N THR A 615 -15.24 -1.77 -15.38
CA THR A 615 -15.11 -3.22 -15.09
C THR A 615 -15.59 -4.07 -16.27
N ARG A 616 -16.72 -3.71 -16.90
CA ARG A 616 -17.26 -4.44 -18.05
C ARG A 616 -16.53 -4.18 -19.35
N LEU A 617 -16.07 -2.96 -19.62
CA LEU A 617 -15.41 -2.58 -20.88
C LEU A 617 -13.91 -2.89 -20.87
N GLY A 618 -13.27 -2.88 -19.70
CA GLY A 618 -11.85 -3.22 -19.56
C GLY A 618 -10.87 -2.16 -20.02
N TYR A 619 -11.31 -0.92 -20.17
CA TYR A 619 -10.48 0.22 -20.54
C TYR A 619 -10.76 1.39 -19.60
N TYR A 620 -9.71 2.05 -19.09
CA TYR A 620 -9.85 3.24 -18.26
C TYR A 620 -9.89 4.53 -19.11
N PHE A 621 -10.61 5.53 -18.58
CA PHE A 621 -10.68 6.97 -18.86
C PHE A 621 -10.36 7.52 -20.28
N ARG A 622 -9.20 7.23 -20.89
CA ARG A 622 -8.80 7.74 -22.23
C ARG A 622 -9.58 7.11 -23.39
N ASN A 623 -10.09 5.89 -23.24
CA ASN A 623 -10.81 5.19 -24.31
C ASN A 623 -12.32 5.45 -24.32
N ILE A 624 -12.83 6.34 -23.47
CA ILE A 624 -14.23 6.79 -23.47
C ILE A 624 -14.25 8.31 -23.71
N PRO A 625 -14.20 8.78 -24.98
CA PRO A 625 -14.14 10.20 -25.33
C PRO A 625 -15.30 11.04 -24.74
N ALA A 626 -16.43 10.41 -24.43
CA ALA A 626 -17.57 11.06 -23.79
C ALA A 626 -17.24 11.62 -22.40
N ILE A 627 -16.29 11.03 -21.66
CA ILE A 627 -16.02 11.42 -20.27
C ILE A 627 -15.29 12.78 -20.19
N PRO A 628 -14.19 13.02 -20.91
CA PRO A 628 -13.53 14.33 -20.84
C PRO A 628 -14.26 15.46 -21.57
N LEU A 629 -15.08 15.13 -22.57
CA LEU A 629 -15.91 16.10 -23.29
C LEU A 629 -17.19 16.46 -22.52
N SER A 630 -17.67 15.60 -21.62
CA SER A 630 -18.90 15.85 -20.85
C SER A 630 -18.80 17.05 -19.92
N LEU A 631 -17.67 17.24 -19.23
CA LEU A 631 -17.46 18.34 -18.28
C LEU A 631 -17.54 19.74 -18.92
N PRO A 632 -16.79 20.05 -20.00
CA PRO A 632 -16.93 21.31 -20.73
C PRO A 632 -18.35 21.52 -21.24
N LEU A 633 -18.97 20.49 -21.84
CA LEU A 633 -20.31 20.58 -22.39
C LEU A 633 -21.34 20.91 -21.31
N THR A 634 -21.20 20.36 -20.10
CA THR A 634 -22.14 20.63 -19.01
C THR A 634 -21.89 21.96 -18.29
N GLU A 635 -20.65 22.44 -18.20
CA GLU A 635 -20.32 23.70 -17.51
C GLU A 635 -20.59 24.95 -18.38
N ILE A 636 -20.84 24.78 -19.68
CA ILE A 636 -21.42 25.84 -20.51
C ILE A 636 -22.76 26.29 -19.89
N PHE A 637 -23.60 25.35 -19.46
CA PHE A 637 -24.97 25.67 -19.07
C PHE A 637 -25.11 26.49 -17.77
N PRO A 638 -24.38 26.26 -16.67
CA PRO A 638 -24.44 27.12 -15.46
C PRO A 638 -24.05 28.59 -15.70
N GLY A 639 -23.04 28.85 -16.55
CA GLY A 639 -22.66 30.21 -16.93
C GLY A 639 -23.73 30.92 -17.77
N PHE A 640 -24.36 30.19 -18.70
CA PHE A 640 -25.51 30.69 -19.48
C PHE A 640 -26.80 30.79 -18.64
N TYR A 641 -26.95 29.97 -17.59
CA TYR A 641 -28.13 29.88 -16.73
C TYR A 641 -28.33 31.10 -15.82
N VAL A 642 -27.25 31.71 -15.33
CA VAL A 642 -27.32 32.91 -14.49
C VAL A 642 -27.53 34.18 -15.34
N GLY A 643 -27.13 34.16 -16.62
CA GLY A 643 -27.30 35.28 -17.55
C GLY A 643 -28.69 35.35 -18.23
N TYR A 644 -29.28 34.20 -18.58
CA TYR A 644 -30.62 34.14 -19.20
C TYR A 644 -31.66 33.66 -18.18
N GLN A 645 -32.70 34.46 -17.91
CA GLN A 645 -33.84 34.07 -17.07
C GLN A 645 -34.63 32.93 -17.74
N TYR A 646 -34.19 31.68 -17.60
CA TYR A 646 -34.93 30.53 -18.12
C TYR A 646 -36.25 30.32 -17.33
N PRO A 647 -37.36 29.97 -18.02
CA PRO A 647 -38.70 30.08 -17.43
C PRO A 647 -39.12 28.93 -16.50
N THR A 648 -38.40 27.79 -16.38
CA THR A 648 -38.89 26.63 -15.58
C THR A 648 -37.82 25.91 -14.73
N ILE A 649 -38.22 25.54 -13.51
CA ILE A 649 -37.41 24.79 -12.52
C ILE A 649 -36.98 23.38 -13.01
N ASN A 650 -37.75 22.78 -13.93
CA ASN A 650 -37.46 21.45 -14.48
C ASN A 650 -36.27 21.45 -15.45
N PHE A 651 -36.13 22.51 -16.24
CA PHE A 651 -34.99 22.67 -17.15
C PHE A 651 -33.68 22.86 -16.36
N GLN A 652 -33.75 23.67 -15.29
CA GLN A 652 -32.65 23.87 -14.35
C GLN A 652 -32.18 22.57 -13.69
N GLY A 653 -33.12 21.77 -13.16
CA GLY A 653 -32.78 20.49 -12.54
C GLY A 653 -32.13 19.50 -13.52
N SER A 654 -32.50 19.56 -14.80
CA SER A 654 -31.93 18.71 -15.85
C SER A 654 -30.48 19.09 -16.17
N ILE A 655 -30.16 20.38 -16.22
CA ILE A 655 -28.79 20.90 -16.40
C ILE A 655 -27.90 20.47 -15.23
N PHE A 656 -28.35 20.69 -14.00
CA PHE A 656 -27.58 20.32 -12.82
C PHE A 656 -27.35 18.82 -12.72
N LYS A 657 -28.35 18.01 -13.06
CA LYS A 657 -28.20 16.56 -13.18
C LYS A 657 -27.14 16.20 -14.22
N ALA A 658 -27.16 16.82 -15.39
CA ALA A 658 -26.16 16.57 -16.43
C ALA A 658 -24.74 16.91 -15.95
N ALA A 659 -24.56 18.07 -15.31
CA ALA A 659 -23.27 18.47 -14.71
C ALA A 659 -22.78 17.47 -13.65
N GLY A 660 -23.68 17.03 -12.76
CA GLY A 660 -23.39 15.98 -11.80
C GLY A 660 -22.93 14.68 -12.46
N VAL A 661 -23.67 14.23 -13.48
CA VAL A 661 -23.35 13.01 -14.24
C VAL A 661 -21.96 13.11 -14.87
N ALA A 662 -21.66 14.22 -15.55
CA ALA A 662 -20.37 14.46 -16.19
C ALA A 662 -19.20 14.37 -15.21
N ILE A 663 -19.32 15.03 -14.05
CA ILE A 663 -18.29 15.01 -13.00
C ILE A 663 -18.11 13.61 -12.42
N GLY A 664 -19.21 12.90 -12.12
CA GLY A 664 -19.14 11.57 -11.51
C GLY A 664 -18.57 10.49 -12.45
N LEU A 665 -18.81 10.60 -13.77
CA LEU A 665 -18.15 9.75 -14.77
C LEU A 665 -16.64 10.01 -14.83
N GLY A 666 -16.22 11.25 -14.60
CA GLY A 666 -14.83 11.69 -14.74
C GLY A 666 -13.92 11.35 -13.56
N ILE A 667 -14.45 11.45 -12.34
CA ILE A 667 -13.61 11.53 -11.13
C ILE A 667 -12.86 10.22 -10.79
N GLN A 668 -13.40 9.05 -11.15
CA GLN A 668 -12.75 7.76 -10.85
C GLN A 668 -11.67 7.35 -11.86
N GLY A 669 -11.77 7.82 -13.10
CA GLY A 669 -10.90 7.38 -14.19
C GLY A 669 -9.40 7.52 -13.90
N PRO A 670 -8.94 8.69 -13.42
CA PRO A 670 -7.54 8.90 -13.04
C PRO A 670 -7.06 7.99 -11.91
N GLN A 671 -7.89 7.76 -10.88
CA GLN A 671 -7.53 6.90 -9.74
C GLN A 671 -7.25 5.47 -10.22
N LEU A 672 -8.09 4.97 -11.13
CA LEU A 672 -7.91 3.65 -11.73
C LEU A 672 -6.72 3.63 -12.70
N ALA A 673 -6.52 4.68 -13.48
CA ALA A 673 -5.35 4.80 -14.36
C ALA A 673 -4.04 4.67 -13.56
N VAL A 674 -3.96 5.31 -12.39
CA VAL A 674 -2.81 5.20 -11.48
C VAL A 674 -2.60 3.77 -10.98
N GLN A 675 -3.68 3.06 -10.61
CA GLN A 675 -3.59 1.65 -10.21
C GLN A 675 -3.13 0.73 -11.34
N THR A 676 -3.39 1.10 -12.60
CA THR A 676 -3.02 0.31 -13.78
C THR A 676 -1.66 0.64 -14.39
N VAL A 677 -1.17 1.87 -14.20
CA VAL A 677 0.07 2.36 -14.82
C VAL A 677 1.25 2.25 -13.86
N LEU A 678 1.01 2.36 -12.54
CA LEU A 678 2.05 2.20 -11.53
C LEU A 678 2.27 0.74 -11.17
N ASP A 679 3.52 0.40 -10.87
CA ASP A 679 3.89 -0.85 -10.23
C ASP A 679 3.17 -0.97 -8.88
N THR A 680 2.81 -2.19 -8.46
CA THR A 680 2.06 -2.45 -7.22
C THR A 680 2.65 -1.79 -5.96
N LYS A 681 3.98 -1.63 -5.93
CA LYS A 681 4.73 -0.95 -4.84
C LYS A 681 4.43 0.56 -4.75
N ASP A 682 4.12 1.18 -5.88
CA ASP A 682 3.93 2.63 -6.03
C ASP A 682 2.45 3.02 -6.11
N VAL A 683 1.53 2.06 -6.32
CA VAL A 683 0.07 2.31 -6.40
C VAL A 683 -0.46 3.05 -5.17
N SER A 684 -0.02 2.70 -3.97
CA SER A 684 -0.47 3.37 -2.73
C SER A 684 0.03 4.82 -2.67
N VAL A 685 1.26 5.08 -3.09
CA VAL A 685 1.86 6.42 -3.14
C VAL A 685 1.19 7.26 -4.24
N GLY A 686 0.98 6.69 -5.41
CA GLY A 686 0.22 7.31 -6.49
C GLY A 686 -1.21 7.64 -6.06
N GLY A 687 -1.90 6.72 -5.41
CA GLY A 687 -3.23 6.94 -4.86
C GLY A 687 -3.27 8.12 -3.87
N ALA A 688 -2.26 8.24 -3.01
CA ALA A 688 -2.14 9.35 -2.07
C ALA A 688 -1.90 10.70 -2.78
N ILE A 689 -1.04 10.75 -3.80
CA ILE A 689 -0.80 11.95 -4.60
C ILE A 689 -2.07 12.38 -5.35
N MET A 690 -2.86 11.43 -5.85
CA MET A 690 -4.15 11.72 -6.50
C MET A 690 -5.17 12.35 -5.54
N VAL A 691 -5.30 11.80 -4.34
CA VAL A 691 -6.18 12.35 -3.29
C VAL A 691 -5.68 13.72 -2.83
N PHE A 692 -4.37 13.91 -2.73
CA PHE A 692 -3.77 15.20 -2.45
C PHE A 692 -4.11 16.23 -3.54
N GLY A 693 -3.95 15.87 -4.82
CA GLY A 693 -4.33 16.73 -5.95
C GLY A 693 -5.82 17.08 -5.94
N ALA A 694 -6.70 16.13 -5.60
CA ALA A 694 -8.13 16.38 -5.44
C ALA A 694 -8.41 17.44 -4.37
N GLY A 695 -7.86 17.27 -3.17
CA GLY A 695 -8.05 18.18 -2.05
C GLY A 695 -7.44 19.57 -2.30
N MET A 696 -6.22 19.60 -2.85
CA MET A 696 -5.54 20.85 -3.22
C MET A 696 -6.30 21.60 -4.32
N GLY A 697 -6.83 20.87 -5.31
CA GLY A 697 -7.63 21.44 -6.39
C GLY A 697 -8.85 22.19 -5.86
N SER A 698 -9.67 21.58 -5.01
CA SER A 698 -10.82 22.27 -4.42
C SER A 698 -10.42 23.51 -3.62
N ALA A 699 -9.39 23.42 -2.78
CA ALA A 699 -8.95 24.54 -1.94
C ALA A 699 -8.43 25.72 -2.77
N LEU A 700 -7.51 25.44 -3.70
CA LEU A 700 -6.87 26.44 -4.56
C LEU A 700 -7.90 27.20 -5.39
N TRP A 701 -8.82 26.47 -6.02
CA TRP A 701 -9.78 27.01 -6.95
C TRP A 701 -10.94 27.76 -6.26
N ILE A 702 -11.39 27.31 -5.07
CA ILE A 702 -12.30 28.11 -4.24
C ILE A 702 -11.64 29.44 -3.85
N CYS A 703 -10.37 29.44 -3.44
CA CYS A 703 -9.69 30.67 -3.05
C CYS A 703 -9.55 31.64 -4.23
N THR A 704 -9.11 31.16 -5.40
CA THR A 704 -8.97 31.97 -6.62
C THR A 704 -10.31 32.58 -7.04
N SER A 705 -11.37 31.77 -7.06
CA SER A 705 -12.70 32.24 -7.43
C SER A 705 -13.25 33.25 -6.41
N ALA A 706 -12.99 33.07 -5.10
CA ALA A 706 -13.48 33.98 -4.07
C ALA A 706 -12.85 35.36 -4.20
N THR A 707 -11.55 35.43 -4.50
CA THR A 707 -10.84 36.68 -4.78
C THR A 707 -11.43 37.37 -6.02
N LEU A 708 -11.66 36.60 -7.10
CA LEU A 708 -12.27 37.12 -8.32
C LEU A 708 -13.68 37.66 -8.05
N PHE A 709 -14.51 36.89 -7.35
CA PHE A 709 -15.87 37.27 -6.99
C PHE A 709 -15.89 38.56 -6.17
N HIS A 710 -15.02 38.69 -5.15
CA HIS A 710 -14.97 39.89 -4.32
C HIS A 710 -14.57 41.14 -5.12
N GLN A 711 -13.60 41.03 -6.03
CA GLN A 711 -13.20 42.13 -6.91
C GLN A 711 -14.31 42.52 -7.90
N ARG A 712 -14.97 41.52 -8.51
CA ARG A 712 -16.07 41.73 -9.45
C ARG A 712 -17.29 42.32 -8.74
N LEU A 713 -17.66 41.82 -7.58
CA LEU A 713 -18.79 42.29 -6.80
C LEU A 713 -18.74 43.80 -6.55
N ILE A 714 -17.58 44.32 -6.12
CA ILE A 714 -17.39 45.76 -5.90
C ILE A 714 -17.52 46.54 -7.21
N THR A 715 -16.96 46.02 -8.30
CA THR A 715 -16.95 46.68 -9.61
C THR A 715 -18.35 46.74 -10.23
N GLU A 716 -19.06 45.61 -10.27
CA GLU A 716 -20.38 45.48 -10.87
C GLU A 716 -21.45 46.24 -10.08
N ILE A 717 -21.35 46.29 -8.75
CA ILE A 717 -22.26 47.11 -7.92
C ILE A 717 -22.02 48.60 -8.16
N LYS A 718 -20.76 49.05 -8.27
CA LYS A 718 -20.47 50.46 -8.59
C LYS A 718 -21.02 50.87 -9.96
N GLN A 719 -21.01 49.96 -10.93
CA GLN A 719 -21.58 50.20 -12.26
C GLN A 719 -23.11 50.18 -12.23
N SER A 720 -23.72 49.20 -11.56
CA SER A 720 -25.19 49.02 -11.55
C SER A 720 -25.91 49.97 -10.58
N SER A 721 -25.26 50.37 -9.49
CA SER A 721 -25.80 51.26 -8.45
C SER A 721 -24.71 52.21 -7.90
N PRO A 722 -24.35 53.28 -8.64
CA PRO A 722 -23.24 54.17 -8.27
C PRO A 722 -23.39 54.87 -6.91
N THR A 723 -24.62 55.03 -6.43
CA THR A 723 -24.94 55.71 -5.16
C THR A 723 -24.92 54.79 -3.95
N THR A 724 -24.54 53.51 -4.12
CA THR A 724 -24.52 52.51 -3.05
C THR A 724 -23.09 52.24 -2.60
N ASN A 725 -22.85 52.23 -1.29
CA ASN A 725 -21.52 51.93 -0.75
C ASN A 725 -21.23 50.43 -0.85
N ALA A 726 -20.57 50.03 -1.94
CA ALA A 726 -20.22 48.64 -2.24
C ALA A 726 -19.36 47.97 -1.14
N THR A 727 -18.59 48.75 -0.37
CA THR A 727 -17.72 48.25 0.70
C THR A 727 -18.49 47.77 1.92
N VAL A 728 -19.68 48.32 2.18
CA VAL A 728 -20.58 47.84 3.26
C VAL A 728 -21.22 46.53 2.85
N LEU A 729 -21.56 46.39 1.56
CA LEU A 729 -22.18 45.18 1.01
C LEU A 729 -21.25 43.97 0.99
N SER A 730 -19.93 44.16 0.88
CA SER A 730 -18.96 43.06 1.00
C SER A 730 -18.83 42.47 2.41
N HIS A 731 -19.34 43.18 3.44
CA HIS A 731 -19.30 42.73 4.83
C HIS A 731 -20.65 42.20 5.35
N LEU A 732 -21.73 42.40 4.59
CA LEU A 732 -23.06 41.90 4.94
C LEU A 732 -23.23 40.42 4.57
N GLY A 733 -23.97 39.67 5.38
CA GLY A 733 -24.33 38.29 5.07
C GLY A 733 -25.22 38.19 3.83
N LEU A 734 -25.11 37.10 3.06
CA LEU A 734 -25.83 36.87 1.80
C LEU A 734 -27.36 37.05 1.93
N SER A 735 -27.93 36.67 3.07
CA SER A 735 -29.35 36.79 3.40
C SER A 735 -29.77 38.19 3.85
N ASP A 736 -28.83 39.00 4.35
CA ASP A 736 -29.12 40.30 4.96
C ASP A 736 -29.10 41.45 3.94
N ILE A 737 -28.52 41.23 2.76
CA ILE A 737 -28.45 42.19 1.64
C ILE A 737 -29.84 42.76 1.31
N ARG A 738 -30.87 41.91 1.28
CA ARG A 738 -32.26 42.31 0.96
C ARG A 738 -32.91 43.14 2.06
N SER A 739 -32.50 42.95 3.32
CA SER A 739 -33.05 43.67 4.47
C SER A 739 -32.40 45.05 4.68
N HIS A 740 -31.14 45.21 4.25
CA HIS A 740 -30.36 46.44 4.41
C HIS A 740 -30.50 47.43 3.25
N ILE A 741 -30.90 46.96 2.06
CA ILE A 741 -31.05 47.80 0.87
C ILE A 741 -32.53 48.13 0.67
N GLY A 742 -32.87 49.42 0.64
CA GLY A 742 -34.22 49.88 0.33
C GLY A 742 -34.72 49.36 -1.03
N SER A 743 -36.04 49.15 -1.16
CA SER A 743 -36.69 48.54 -2.32
C SER A 743 -36.35 49.20 -3.66
N GLU A 744 -36.08 50.52 -3.68
CA GLU A 744 -35.67 51.26 -4.88
C GLU A 744 -34.33 50.81 -5.46
N LYS A 745 -33.33 50.52 -4.61
CA LYS A 745 -31.96 50.18 -5.07
C LYS A 745 -31.73 48.68 -5.19
N LEU A 746 -32.65 47.88 -4.66
CA LEU A 746 -32.49 46.44 -4.53
C LEU A 746 -32.30 45.74 -5.88
N ASN A 747 -33.11 46.08 -6.89
CA ASN A 747 -33.01 45.45 -8.21
C ASN A 747 -31.66 45.74 -8.89
N SER A 748 -31.16 46.97 -8.80
CA SER A 748 -29.85 47.36 -9.35
C SER A 748 -28.69 46.65 -8.65
N VAL A 749 -28.74 46.54 -7.31
CA VAL A 749 -27.68 45.83 -6.57
C VAL A 749 -27.73 44.32 -6.82
N LEU A 750 -28.92 43.73 -6.88
CA LEU A 750 -29.08 42.31 -7.24
C LEU A 750 -28.61 42.02 -8.67
N SER A 751 -28.79 42.97 -9.60
CA SER A 751 -28.25 42.86 -10.97
C SER A 751 -26.73 42.83 -10.97
N GLY A 752 -26.07 43.76 -10.27
CA GLY A 752 -24.60 43.74 -10.14
C GLY A 752 -24.08 42.49 -9.42
N HIS A 753 -24.81 42.01 -8.41
CA HIS A 753 -24.49 40.75 -7.71
C HIS A 753 -24.63 39.54 -8.64
N ASN A 754 -25.69 39.50 -9.45
CA ASN A 754 -25.90 38.48 -10.48
C ASN A 754 -24.71 38.43 -11.44
N GLU A 755 -24.34 39.59 -11.99
CA GLU A 755 -23.25 39.69 -12.96
C GLU A 755 -21.91 39.25 -12.37
N ALA A 756 -21.63 39.62 -11.11
CA ALA A 756 -20.43 39.15 -10.41
C ALA A 756 -20.39 37.61 -10.26
N VAL A 757 -21.55 36.97 -10.01
CA VAL A 757 -21.65 35.50 -9.96
C VAL A 757 -21.46 34.89 -11.36
N VAL A 758 -22.12 35.42 -12.40
CA VAL A 758 -21.98 34.96 -13.80
C VAL A 758 -20.50 34.97 -14.19
N GLN A 759 -19.83 36.10 -13.99
CA GLN A 759 -18.44 36.27 -14.38
C GLN A 759 -17.50 35.33 -13.63
N THR A 760 -17.81 35.02 -12.37
CA THR A 760 -17.05 34.05 -11.58
C THR A 760 -17.26 32.62 -12.07
N LEU A 761 -18.47 32.29 -12.55
CA LEU A 761 -18.80 30.98 -13.14
C LEU A 761 -18.14 30.72 -14.50
N TYR A 762 -17.49 31.69 -15.14
CA TYR A 762 -16.61 31.41 -16.29
C TYR A 762 -15.33 30.67 -15.90
N LEU A 763 -14.89 30.78 -14.64
CA LEU A 763 -13.69 30.09 -14.15
C LEU A 763 -13.85 28.55 -14.13
N PRO A 764 -14.94 27.96 -13.58
CA PRO A 764 -15.16 26.51 -13.70
C PRO A 764 -15.35 26.05 -15.15
N LEU A 765 -15.89 26.89 -16.05
CA LEU A 765 -15.91 26.58 -17.49
C LEU A 765 -14.51 26.52 -18.10
N ALA A 766 -13.65 27.49 -17.79
CA ALA A 766 -12.26 27.46 -18.25
C ALA A 766 -11.53 26.21 -17.72
N LEU A 767 -11.74 25.86 -16.45
CA LEU A 767 -11.14 24.67 -15.85
C LEU A 767 -11.66 23.37 -16.44
N SER A 768 -12.96 23.28 -16.75
CA SER A 768 -13.53 22.10 -17.38
C SER A 768 -12.92 21.88 -18.77
N ILE A 769 -12.66 22.94 -19.55
CA ILE A 769 -11.90 22.86 -20.82
C ILE A 769 -10.47 22.39 -20.56
N LEU A 770 -9.80 22.91 -19.53
CA LEU A 770 -8.44 22.49 -19.17
C LEU A 770 -8.34 21.01 -18.75
N THR A 771 -9.45 20.37 -18.36
CA THR A 771 -9.48 18.91 -18.14
C THR A 771 -9.26 18.10 -19.44
N ILE A 772 -9.55 18.68 -20.61
CA ILE A 772 -9.29 18.06 -21.92
C ILE A 772 -7.78 17.84 -22.10
N ILE A 773 -6.96 18.78 -21.64
CA ILE A 773 -5.49 18.68 -21.72
C ILE A 773 -4.99 17.48 -20.91
N GLY A 774 -5.48 17.33 -19.67
CA GLY A 774 -5.11 16.19 -18.80
C GLY A 774 -5.62 14.84 -19.31
N SER A 775 -6.75 14.81 -20.00
CA SER A 775 -7.39 13.57 -20.46
C SER A 775 -6.92 13.08 -21.83
N VAL A 776 -6.73 13.99 -22.79
CA VAL A 776 -6.41 13.67 -24.20
C VAL A 776 -4.89 13.59 -24.42
N ALA A 777 -4.10 14.45 -23.76
CA ALA A 777 -2.69 14.60 -24.08
C ALA A 777 -1.74 13.64 -23.33
N ALA A 778 -2.11 13.09 -22.17
CA ALA A 778 -1.09 12.55 -21.26
C ALA A 778 -1.38 11.22 -20.50
N ILE A 779 -2.59 10.66 -20.52
CA ILE A 779 -2.87 9.33 -19.94
C ILE A 779 -2.53 8.22 -20.93
N GLU A 780 -1.78 7.18 -20.55
CA GLU A 780 -1.43 6.06 -21.44
C GLU A 780 -2.65 5.24 -21.89
N ARG A 781 -2.67 4.78 -23.16
CA ARG A 781 -3.64 3.77 -23.62
C ARG A 781 -3.20 2.39 -23.14
N ARG A 782 -3.69 1.93 -22.00
CA ARG A 782 -3.58 0.52 -21.60
C ARG A 782 -4.96 -0.05 -21.36
N SER A 783 -5.10 -1.34 -21.67
CA SER A 783 -6.29 -2.09 -21.31
C SER A 783 -6.12 -2.62 -19.90
N ILE A 784 -7.20 -2.58 -19.12
CA ILE A 784 -7.31 -3.29 -17.84
C ILE A 784 -7.49 -4.80 -18.12
N LYS A 785 -7.77 -5.20 -19.38
CA LYS A 785 -8.07 -6.57 -19.81
C LYS A 785 -6.96 -7.27 -20.63
N LYS A 786 -5.79 -6.68 -20.89
CA LYS A 786 -4.68 -7.38 -21.59
C LYS A 786 -3.36 -7.26 -20.79
N LYS A 787 -2.63 -8.35 -20.50
CA LYS A 787 -2.62 -9.69 -21.11
C LYS A 787 -2.31 -10.80 -20.07
N GLN A 788 -3.24 -11.75 -19.92
CA GLN A 788 -2.89 -13.16 -19.75
C GLN A 788 -2.28 -13.61 -21.09
N SER A 789 -0.94 -13.67 -21.16
CA SER A 789 -0.20 -14.54 -22.09
C SER A 789 1.19 -14.76 -21.55
#